data_AF-A0A0J8S7W3-F1
#
_entry.id   AF-A0A0J8S7W3-F1
#
_cell.length_a   1.000
_cell.length_b   1.000
_cell.length_c   1.000
_cell.angle_alpha   90.00
_cell.angle_beta   90.00
_cell.angle_gamma   90.00
#
_symmetry.space_group_name_H-M   'P 1'
#
loop_
_entity.id
_entity.type
_entity.pdbx_description
1 polymer ?
#
loop_
_entity_poly.entity_id
_entity_poly.type
_entity_poly.pdbx_seq_one_letter_code
_entity_poly.pdbx_strand_id
1 'polypeptide(L)'
;MKALTKTKMTPDEVAYGFIKVANETMARPIRSLTEAKGHDASKHRLATFGGAGGQHAVAIATSLGIKQVLVHRYSSVLSAYGMALADVVDESQVPESKVWSNDETVRKELKEKMDKLKKKAVERLKDQGFKDESIVFEEYLNMRYRGTESALMIINPSSQDAEGNDDWAYGSAFVQQHEQEFGFTLPDRDIIVDDVRVRAIGRSFDDLGKSVDEQLKEFSPNDVDSSKRYGTRQVYFEGGRRDTPIFKLETLEVNDRVHGPAILADGTQTLVITPGATALILRTHVVINIGSSEESDSKPSVKGVDPILLSVFSHRFMAIAEQMGRALQKTSVSTNVKERLDYSCALFDSDGGLVANAPHLPVHLGSMSTCVRTQANIWKGKLKPGDVIVSNHPEFGGTHLPDITVITPAFNGDDIIFYVASRAHHADIGGILPGSMPPHSRELYQEGAAIKSEKLVSEGKFNEERITELLYHEPAQYPGCSGTRCLADNLNDLKAQVAANQKGIGLISALIKDYGEEVVQFYMRSIQKNAELSVRNLLKTVSKRFEGADLTAVDYMDDGSPIQLKISIDAENGRATFDFEGTGPEVYGNINAPEAVTYSAIIYCLRCLISEDIPLNQGCLKPIEVKIPKNSFLSPSEKAAVVGGNVLTSQRVTDVILKCFQACAASQGDTNNLTFGFGGNLNGGTATKGFGYYETIAGGSGAGPDWEGTSGVHTHMTNTRITDAEVFERRYPVLLREFSIRPGSGGEGQHRGGDGVIRDIEFRIPVQVSILSERRVYHPYGLNGGEDAQCGQNIWVRKVPRKDSPETWEERRVNLGAKNTAQMKPGERIIVNTPGGGGWGTPGSQKTIRREQDPRHAWKGGSWASRTETQETSM
;
A
#
# COMPACT_ATOMS: atom_id res chain seq x y z
N MET A 1 -3.43 -16.43 18.77
CA MET A 1 -3.40 -15.73 20.08
C MET A 1 -3.49 -16.62 21.34
N LYS A 2 -4.10 -17.83 21.31
CA LYS A 2 -4.24 -18.70 22.52
C LYS A 2 -2.93 -19.24 23.11
N ALA A 3 -1.82 -19.21 22.39
CA ALA A 3 -0.60 -19.94 22.76
C ALA A 3 0.23 -19.30 23.89
N LEU A 4 0.09 -18.00 24.16
CA LEU A 4 0.96 -17.26 25.09
C LEU A 4 0.30 -16.87 26.43
N THR A 5 -1.03 -16.97 26.56
CA THR A 5 -1.76 -16.39 27.70
C THR A 5 -2.56 -17.46 28.45
N LYS A 6 -2.04 -17.90 29.61
CA LYS A 6 -2.78 -18.69 30.61
C LYS A 6 -3.57 -17.80 31.59
N THR A 7 -3.89 -16.56 31.21
CA THR A 7 -4.64 -15.63 32.05
C THR A 7 -6.12 -15.94 31.97
N LYS A 8 -6.73 -16.32 33.10
CA LYS A 8 -8.19 -16.45 33.21
C LYS A 8 -8.78 -15.04 33.21
N MET A 9 -9.39 -14.63 32.11
CA MET A 9 -10.16 -13.38 32.02
C MET A 9 -11.63 -13.66 32.39
N THR A 10 -12.26 -12.72 33.09
CA THR A 10 -13.70 -12.72 33.35
C THR A 10 -14.48 -12.39 32.07
N PRO A 11 -15.77 -12.76 31.98
CA PRO A 11 -16.61 -12.40 30.83
C PRO A 11 -16.63 -10.88 30.57
N ASP A 12 -16.59 -10.06 31.62
CA ASP A 12 -16.58 -8.60 31.51
C ASP A 12 -15.27 -8.08 30.89
N GLU A 13 -14.12 -8.61 31.31
CA GLU A 13 -12.81 -8.25 30.73
C GLU A 13 -12.71 -8.66 29.26
N VAL A 14 -13.27 -9.81 28.90
CA VAL A 14 -13.33 -10.26 27.50
C VAL A 14 -14.22 -9.34 26.66
N ALA A 15 -15.42 -9.01 27.15
CA ALA A 15 -16.34 -8.10 26.46
C ALA A 15 -15.74 -6.70 26.29
N TYR A 16 -15.13 -6.16 27.35
CA TYR A 16 -14.45 -4.86 27.30
C TYR A 16 -13.24 -4.90 26.34
N GLY A 17 -12.52 -6.02 26.28
CA GLY A 17 -11.46 -6.25 25.30
C GLY A 17 -11.95 -6.15 23.86
N PHE A 18 -13.11 -6.76 23.53
CA PHE A 18 -13.72 -6.61 22.20
C PHE A 18 -14.09 -5.16 21.88
N ILE A 19 -14.62 -4.41 22.85
CA ILE A 19 -14.93 -2.98 22.69
C ILE A 19 -13.65 -2.17 22.44
N LYS A 20 -12.56 -2.44 23.18
CA LYS A 20 -11.25 -1.79 22.95
C LYS A 20 -10.73 -2.04 21.54
N VAL A 21 -10.77 -3.29 21.07
CA VAL A 21 -10.34 -3.65 19.71
C VAL A 21 -11.22 -2.95 18.67
N ALA A 22 -12.54 -2.92 18.86
CA ALA A 22 -13.46 -2.23 17.96
C ALA A 22 -13.20 -0.72 17.90
N ASN A 23 -12.99 -0.07 19.05
CA ASN A 23 -12.66 1.36 19.12
C ASN A 23 -11.35 1.68 18.41
N GLU A 24 -10.30 0.89 18.61
CA GLU A 24 -9.02 1.10 17.92
C GLU A 24 -9.15 0.87 16.40
N THR A 25 -9.94 -0.13 16.00
CA THR A 25 -10.24 -0.41 14.59
C THR A 25 -10.97 0.76 13.92
N MET A 26 -11.93 1.39 14.61
CA MET A 26 -12.66 2.58 14.12
C MET A 26 -11.79 3.86 14.14
N ALA A 27 -10.88 4.01 15.11
CA ALA A 27 -9.98 5.15 15.18
C ALA A 27 -8.94 5.16 14.04
N ARG A 28 -8.49 3.98 13.60
CA ARG A 28 -7.47 3.82 12.55
C ARG A 28 -7.80 4.57 11.24
N PRO A 29 -8.95 4.37 10.58
CA PRO A 29 -9.28 5.10 9.35
C PRO A 29 -9.43 6.60 9.58
N ILE A 30 -10.01 7.04 10.71
CA ILE A 30 -10.17 8.47 11.04
C ILE A 30 -8.79 9.13 11.15
N ARG A 31 -7.91 8.59 12.00
CA ARG A 31 -6.52 9.07 12.15
C ARG A 31 -5.83 9.12 10.79
N SER A 32 -5.95 8.02 10.05
CA SER A 32 -5.26 7.90 8.79
C SER A 32 -5.74 8.88 7.73
N LEU A 33 -7.04 9.12 7.61
CA LEU A 33 -7.58 10.04 6.60
C LEU A 33 -7.24 11.49 6.95
N THR A 34 -7.33 11.85 8.23
CA THR A 34 -6.98 13.19 8.71
C THR A 34 -5.48 13.47 8.53
N GLU A 35 -4.63 12.56 8.97
CA GLU A 35 -3.17 12.73 8.86
C GLU A 35 -2.66 12.61 7.41
N ALA A 36 -3.30 11.80 6.57
CA ALA A 36 -2.94 11.71 5.16
C ALA A 36 -3.21 13.00 4.37
N LYS A 37 -3.95 13.96 4.95
CA LYS A 37 -4.15 15.32 4.45
C LYS A 37 -3.25 16.36 5.15
N GLY A 38 -2.23 15.89 5.87
CA GLY A 38 -1.30 16.75 6.61
C GLY A 38 -1.84 17.31 7.94
N HIS A 39 -3.00 16.85 8.42
CA HIS A 39 -3.63 17.40 9.62
C HIS A 39 -3.37 16.56 10.88
N ASP A 40 -3.12 17.25 12.00
CA ASP A 40 -3.07 16.64 13.33
C ASP A 40 -4.49 16.37 13.87
N ALA A 41 -4.84 15.10 14.04
CA ALA A 41 -6.16 14.69 14.52
C ALA A 41 -6.51 15.30 15.89
N SER A 42 -5.53 15.48 16.78
CA SER A 42 -5.75 16.01 18.14
C SER A 42 -6.23 17.46 18.17
N LYS A 43 -5.98 18.22 17.09
CA LYS A 43 -6.43 19.61 16.92
C LYS A 43 -7.89 19.73 16.48
N HIS A 44 -8.56 18.62 16.17
CA HIS A 44 -9.92 18.61 15.65
C HIS A 44 -10.95 18.36 16.76
N ARG A 45 -12.22 18.61 16.46
CA ARG A 45 -13.37 18.13 17.24
C ARG A 45 -13.98 16.92 16.54
N LEU A 46 -14.32 15.87 17.30
CA LEU A 46 -14.93 14.67 16.73
C LEU A 46 -16.44 14.88 16.61
N ALA A 47 -16.96 15.04 15.40
CA ALA A 47 -18.40 14.97 15.14
C ALA A 47 -18.84 13.49 15.07
N THR A 48 -19.77 13.09 15.92
CA THR A 48 -20.28 11.71 15.98
C THR A 48 -21.76 11.64 15.68
N PHE A 49 -22.16 10.62 14.91
CA PHE A 49 -23.53 10.38 14.48
C PHE A 49 -23.80 8.90 14.18
N GLY A 50 -25.04 8.58 13.82
CA GLY A 50 -25.57 7.23 13.72
C GLY A 50 -25.97 6.66 15.08
N GLY A 51 -26.86 5.65 15.08
CA GLY A 51 -27.44 5.12 16.33
C GLY A 51 -26.43 4.58 17.35
N ALA A 52 -25.27 4.10 16.88
CA ALA A 52 -24.20 3.56 17.73
C ALA A 52 -23.03 4.54 17.97
N GLY A 53 -22.93 5.65 17.22
CA GLY A 53 -21.75 6.52 17.25
C GLY A 53 -21.46 7.09 18.64
N GLY A 54 -22.50 7.51 19.36
CA GLY A 54 -22.39 8.03 20.73
C GLY A 54 -21.90 7.03 21.78
N GLN A 55 -21.99 5.72 21.50
CA GLN A 55 -21.53 4.68 22.43
C GLN A 55 -20.00 4.55 22.43
N HIS A 56 -19.36 4.89 21.31
CA HIS A 56 -17.92 4.76 21.10
C HIS A 56 -17.18 6.10 21.09
N ALA A 57 -17.91 7.22 21.03
CA ALA A 57 -17.35 8.53 20.72
C ALA A 57 -16.23 8.98 21.65
N VAL A 58 -16.40 8.82 22.97
CA VAL A 58 -15.38 9.23 23.94
C VAL A 58 -14.11 8.40 23.81
N ALA A 59 -14.24 7.07 23.68
CA ALA A 59 -13.09 6.19 23.54
C ALA A 59 -12.32 6.42 22.22
N ILE A 60 -13.04 6.66 21.11
CA ILE A 60 -12.43 7.00 19.82
C ILE A 60 -11.70 8.35 19.92
N ALA A 61 -12.35 9.38 20.48
CA ALA A 61 -11.74 10.69 20.65
C ALA A 61 -10.48 10.64 21.53
N THR A 62 -10.53 9.90 22.64
CA THR A 62 -9.34 9.67 23.49
C THR A 62 -8.20 8.99 22.72
N SER A 63 -8.48 7.93 21.94
CA SER A 63 -7.44 7.27 21.11
C SER A 63 -6.87 8.21 20.04
N LEU A 64 -7.65 9.18 19.55
CA LEU A 64 -7.21 10.20 18.59
C LEU A 64 -6.56 11.43 19.22
N GLY A 65 -6.51 11.53 20.55
CA GLY A 65 -6.04 12.72 21.27
C GLY A 65 -6.98 13.93 21.15
N ILE A 66 -8.21 13.72 20.68
CA ILE A 66 -9.24 14.77 20.52
C ILE A 66 -9.86 15.07 21.88
N LYS A 67 -9.93 16.36 22.22
CA LYS A 67 -10.44 16.81 23.53
C LYS A 67 -11.94 17.04 23.59
N GLN A 68 -12.61 17.15 22.45
CA GLN A 68 -14.02 17.51 22.39
C GLN A 68 -14.78 16.75 21.30
N VAL A 69 -15.93 16.21 21.68
CA VAL A 69 -16.87 15.50 20.80
C VAL A 69 -18.13 16.33 20.63
N LEU A 70 -18.62 16.44 19.40
CA LEU A 70 -19.87 17.08 19.06
C LEU A 70 -20.89 16.03 18.64
N VAL A 71 -22.01 15.96 19.36
CA VAL A 71 -23.12 15.06 19.03
C VAL A 71 -24.36 15.90 18.73
N HIS A 72 -24.85 15.90 17.49
CA HIS A 72 -26.11 16.60 17.18
C HIS A 72 -27.28 15.93 17.94
N ARG A 73 -28.30 16.67 18.40
CA ARG A 73 -29.45 16.04 19.09
C ARG A 73 -30.21 15.04 18.23
N TYR A 74 -30.09 15.13 16.91
CA TYR A 74 -30.60 14.16 15.94
C TYR A 74 -29.52 13.21 15.40
N SER A 75 -28.47 12.91 16.16
CA SER A 75 -27.30 12.16 15.66
C SER A 75 -27.68 10.81 15.03
N SER A 76 -28.68 10.11 15.58
CA SER A 76 -29.21 8.83 15.07
C SER A 76 -29.79 8.89 13.67
N VAL A 77 -30.33 10.04 13.26
CA VAL A 77 -30.99 10.30 11.97
C VAL A 77 -30.34 11.45 11.21
N LEU A 78 -29.08 11.78 11.56
CA LEU A 78 -28.40 12.97 11.05
C LEU A 78 -28.27 12.97 9.52
N SER A 79 -28.15 11.80 8.90
CA SER A 79 -28.11 11.68 7.44
C SER A 79 -29.43 12.13 6.79
N ALA A 80 -30.59 11.74 7.33
CA ALA A 80 -31.89 12.16 6.81
C ALA A 80 -32.13 13.65 7.07
N TYR A 81 -31.72 14.14 8.24
CA TYR A 81 -31.75 15.57 8.56
C TYR A 81 -30.88 16.38 7.60
N GLY A 82 -29.65 15.92 7.34
CA GLY A 82 -28.73 16.54 6.39
C GLY A 82 -29.26 16.56 4.95
N MET A 83 -29.94 15.50 4.51
CA MET A 83 -30.61 15.48 3.20
C MET A 83 -31.72 16.53 3.10
N ALA A 84 -32.48 16.76 4.17
CA ALA A 84 -33.52 17.78 4.19
C ALA A 84 -32.96 19.22 4.22
N LEU A 85 -31.75 19.40 4.75
CA LEU A 85 -31.05 20.69 4.82
C LEU A 85 -30.13 20.97 3.63
N ALA A 86 -29.90 19.99 2.76
CA ALA A 86 -28.91 20.10 1.71
C ALA A 86 -29.27 21.20 0.71
N ASP A 87 -28.27 22.00 0.35
CA ASP A 87 -28.35 22.89 -0.79
C ASP A 87 -28.39 22.08 -2.09
N VAL A 88 -29.02 22.63 -3.13
CA VAL A 88 -29.03 22.02 -4.45
C VAL A 88 -27.80 22.47 -5.21
N VAL A 89 -26.99 21.50 -5.64
CA VAL A 89 -25.69 21.76 -6.27
C VAL A 89 -25.72 21.35 -7.74
N ASP A 90 -25.37 22.27 -8.66
CA ASP A 90 -24.97 21.93 -10.03
C ASP A 90 -23.44 22.04 -10.14
N GLU A 91 -22.79 20.93 -10.47
CA GLU A 91 -21.36 20.90 -10.72
C GLU A 91 -21.12 20.71 -12.22
N SER A 92 -20.44 21.68 -12.83
CA SER A 92 -20.20 21.74 -14.26
C SER A 92 -18.70 21.93 -14.51
N GLN A 93 -18.11 21.12 -15.40
CA GLN A 93 -16.68 21.14 -15.70
C GLN A 93 -16.40 21.01 -17.20
N VAL A 94 -15.22 21.48 -17.63
CA VAL A 94 -14.70 21.32 -19.00
C VAL A 94 -13.20 21.03 -18.99
N PRO A 95 -12.71 20.02 -19.74
CA PRO A 95 -11.29 19.70 -19.78
C PRO A 95 -10.43 20.83 -20.37
N GLU A 96 -9.19 20.88 -19.93
CA GLU A 96 -8.14 21.82 -20.33
C GLU A 96 -6.76 21.12 -20.32
N SER A 97 -5.76 21.68 -21.00
CA SER A 97 -4.38 21.18 -20.92
C SER A 97 -3.35 22.33 -21.02
N LYS A 98 -3.73 23.51 -20.53
CA LYS A 98 -2.88 24.71 -20.56
C LYS A 98 -1.85 24.70 -19.43
N VAL A 99 -0.70 25.28 -19.70
CA VAL A 99 0.27 25.63 -18.66
C VAL A 99 -0.24 26.87 -17.94
N TRP A 100 -0.40 26.78 -16.63
CA TRP A 100 -0.71 27.93 -15.78
C TRP A 100 0.41 28.96 -15.91
N SER A 101 0.02 30.22 -16.10
CA SER A 101 0.92 31.36 -16.15
C SER A 101 0.21 32.57 -15.54
N ASN A 102 0.98 33.48 -14.94
CA ASN A 102 0.46 34.78 -14.50
C ASN A 102 0.23 35.76 -15.66
N ASP A 103 0.44 35.32 -16.91
CA ASP A 103 0.08 36.05 -18.13
C ASP A 103 -1.44 36.29 -18.22
N GLU A 104 -1.83 37.53 -18.53
CA GLU A 104 -3.24 37.93 -18.69
C GLU A 104 -3.99 37.13 -19.75
N THR A 105 -3.30 36.64 -20.79
CA THR A 105 -3.90 35.90 -21.91
C THR A 105 -4.42 34.53 -21.44
N VAL A 106 -3.57 33.76 -20.76
CA VAL A 106 -3.95 32.45 -20.19
C VAL A 106 -5.07 32.65 -19.18
N ARG A 107 -4.94 33.68 -18.34
CA ARG A 107 -5.95 33.95 -17.32
C ARG A 107 -7.31 34.30 -17.93
N LYS A 108 -7.33 35.16 -18.95
CA LYS A 108 -8.55 35.57 -19.65
C LYS A 108 -9.29 34.39 -20.26
N GLU A 109 -8.59 33.49 -20.95
CA GLU A 109 -9.23 32.32 -21.56
C GLU A 109 -9.85 31.36 -20.53
N LEU A 110 -9.16 31.13 -19.41
CA LEU A 110 -9.69 30.32 -18.31
C LEU A 110 -10.91 30.99 -17.66
N LYS A 111 -10.90 32.32 -17.48
CA LYS A 111 -12.07 33.10 -16.99
C LYS A 111 -13.26 32.98 -17.93
N GLU A 112 -13.05 33.08 -19.25
CA GLU A 112 -14.12 32.94 -20.25
C GLU A 112 -14.77 31.54 -20.20
N LYS A 113 -13.99 30.48 -19.95
CA LYS A 113 -14.53 29.13 -19.73
C LYS A 113 -15.31 29.05 -18.42
N MET A 114 -14.78 29.61 -17.33
CA MET A 114 -15.43 29.67 -16.03
C MET A 114 -16.80 30.36 -16.11
N ASP A 115 -16.87 31.54 -16.75
CA ASP A 115 -18.11 32.31 -16.88
C ASP A 115 -19.16 31.60 -17.73
N LYS A 116 -18.75 30.85 -18.76
CA LYS A 116 -19.66 29.99 -19.52
C LYS A 116 -20.25 28.88 -18.66
N LEU A 117 -19.44 28.25 -17.81
CA LEU A 117 -19.90 27.22 -16.88
C LEU A 117 -20.87 27.80 -15.84
N LYS A 118 -20.56 28.98 -15.26
CA LYS A 118 -21.45 29.69 -14.32
C LYS A 118 -22.82 29.95 -14.93
N LYS A 119 -22.88 30.50 -16.15
CA LYS A 119 -24.16 30.78 -16.84
C LYS A 119 -24.99 29.52 -17.01
N LYS A 120 -24.37 28.43 -17.47
CA LYS A 120 -25.03 27.14 -17.65
C LYS A 120 -25.55 26.56 -16.32
N ALA A 121 -24.78 26.69 -15.24
CA ALA A 121 -25.17 26.23 -13.92
C ALA A 121 -26.34 27.06 -13.34
N VAL A 122 -26.34 28.39 -13.55
CA VAL A 122 -27.47 29.26 -13.17
C VAL A 122 -28.75 28.88 -13.88
N GLU A 123 -28.72 28.63 -15.19
CA GLU A 123 -29.90 28.22 -15.96
C GLU A 123 -30.53 26.95 -15.36
N ARG A 124 -29.70 25.94 -15.02
CA ARG A 124 -30.17 24.69 -14.40
C ARG A 124 -30.71 24.86 -13.00
N LEU A 125 -30.15 25.75 -12.18
CA LEU A 125 -30.66 26.03 -10.84
C LEU A 125 -31.94 26.87 -10.89
N LYS A 126 -32.07 27.78 -11.87
CA LYS A 126 -33.33 28.50 -12.13
C LYS A 126 -34.46 27.57 -12.54
N ASP A 127 -34.17 26.57 -13.39
CA ASP A 127 -35.15 25.54 -13.77
C ASP A 127 -35.63 24.72 -12.56
N GLN A 128 -34.85 24.68 -11.48
CA GLN A 128 -35.19 24.04 -10.20
C GLN A 128 -35.83 25.00 -9.18
N GLY A 129 -36.08 26.26 -9.57
CA GLY A 129 -36.81 27.24 -8.76
C GLY A 129 -35.95 28.19 -7.91
N PHE A 130 -34.63 28.17 -8.05
CA PHE A 130 -33.74 29.08 -7.32
C PHE A 130 -33.65 30.46 -7.99
N LYS A 131 -33.56 31.52 -7.17
CA LYS A 131 -33.37 32.91 -7.62
C LYS A 131 -31.88 33.22 -7.70
N ASP A 132 -31.49 34.21 -8.50
CA ASP A 132 -30.08 34.64 -8.63
C ASP A 132 -29.43 34.97 -7.27
N GLU A 133 -30.17 35.63 -6.38
CA GLU A 133 -29.71 36.01 -5.03
C GLU A 133 -29.44 34.81 -4.11
N SER A 134 -30.03 33.66 -4.40
CA SER A 134 -29.86 32.41 -3.65
C SER A 134 -28.78 31.49 -4.23
N ILE A 135 -28.13 31.88 -5.34
CA ILE A 135 -27.10 31.07 -6.01
C ILE A 135 -25.71 31.60 -5.65
N VAL A 136 -24.86 30.73 -5.11
CA VAL A 136 -23.45 31.03 -4.80
C VAL A 136 -22.55 30.14 -5.63
N PHE A 137 -21.36 30.63 -6.00
CA PHE A 137 -20.40 29.87 -6.79
C PHE A 137 -19.15 29.55 -5.99
N GLU A 138 -18.68 28.32 -6.13
CA GLU A 138 -17.31 27.93 -5.82
C GLU A 138 -16.60 27.68 -7.17
N GLU A 139 -15.48 28.37 -7.37
CA GLU A 139 -14.68 28.31 -8.60
C GLU A 139 -13.44 27.47 -8.36
N TYR A 140 -13.18 26.52 -9.26
CA TYR A 140 -12.09 25.57 -9.14
C TYR A 140 -11.27 25.46 -10.41
N LEU A 141 -9.96 25.32 -10.23
CA LEU A 141 -9.05 24.80 -11.25
C LEU A 141 -8.44 23.50 -10.73
N ASN A 142 -8.54 22.43 -11.51
CA ASN A 142 -7.81 21.20 -11.22
C ASN A 142 -6.40 21.32 -11.80
N MET A 143 -5.41 21.37 -10.92
CA MET A 143 -4.03 21.75 -11.25
C MET A 143 -3.03 20.69 -10.80
N ARG A 144 -1.95 20.50 -11.56
CA ARG A 144 -0.85 19.59 -11.20
C ARG A 144 0.48 20.04 -11.79
N TYR A 145 1.58 19.53 -11.27
CA TYR A 145 2.86 19.69 -11.96
C TYR A 145 2.92 18.85 -13.25
N ARG A 146 3.66 19.31 -14.25
CA ARG A 146 3.90 18.56 -15.48
C ARG A 146 4.60 17.24 -15.15
N GLY A 147 4.07 16.14 -15.70
CA GLY A 147 4.61 14.80 -15.45
C GLY A 147 4.20 14.20 -14.10
N THR A 148 3.37 14.88 -13.29
CA THR A 148 2.63 14.24 -12.20
C THR A 148 1.21 13.88 -12.66
N GLU A 149 0.53 13.01 -11.93
CA GLU A 149 -0.80 12.48 -12.28
C GLU A 149 -1.92 13.00 -11.36
N SER A 150 -1.59 13.34 -10.10
CA SER A 150 -2.58 13.86 -9.15
C SER A 150 -2.82 15.34 -9.40
N ALA A 151 -4.01 15.66 -9.90
CA ALA A 151 -4.54 17.01 -9.88
C ALA A 151 -5.08 17.35 -8.49
N LEU A 152 -4.70 18.53 -8.00
CA LEU A 152 -5.30 19.15 -6.84
C LEU A 152 -6.43 20.05 -7.30
N MET A 153 -7.59 19.90 -6.67
CA MET A 153 -8.72 20.80 -6.85
C MET A 153 -8.46 22.07 -6.04
N ILE A 154 -8.03 23.12 -6.72
CA ILE A 154 -7.69 24.40 -6.11
C ILE A 154 -8.92 25.28 -6.20
N ILE A 155 -9.39 25.77 -5.06
CA ILE A 155 -10.48 26.75 -4.98
C ILE A 155 -9.91 28.15 -5.19
N ASN A 156 -10.69 29.07 -5.78
CA ASN A 156 -10.28 30.47 -5.85
C ASN A 156 -10.02 31.02 -4.43
N PRO A 157 -8.78 31.45 -4.09
CA PRO A 157 -8.49 31.96 -2.75
C PRO A 157 -9.31 33.22 -2.44
N SER A 158 -9.73 33.36 -1.18
CA SER A 158 -10.42 34.56 -0.72
C SER A 158 -9.43 35.74 -0.64
N SER A 159 -9.92 36.98 -0.72
CA SER A 159 -9.08 38.19 -0.63
C SER A 159 -8.33 38.32 0.71
N GLN A 160 -8.70 37.54 1.75
CA GLN A 160 -7.99 37.49 3.04
C GLN A 160 -6.84 36.46 3.05
N ASP A 161 -6.88 35.47 2.16
CA ASP A 161 -5.91 34.37 2.10
C ASP A 161 -4.87 34.55 0.98
N ALA A 162 -5.10 35.49 0.05
CA ALA A 162 -4.16 35.80 -1.03
C ALA A 162 -3.00 36.67 -0.52
N GLU A 163 -1.77 36.15 -0.55
CA GLU A 163 -0.57 36.97 -0.36
C GLU A 163 -0.39 37.91 -1.56
N GLY A 164 -0.66 39.21 -1.34
CA GLY A 164 -0.74 40.21 -2.40
C GLY A 164 -2.14 40.25 -3.01
N ASN A 165 -2.67 41.45 -3.29
CA ASN A 165 -4.04 41.72 -3.78
C ASN A 165 -4.40 41.10 -5.16
N ASP A 166 -4.11 39.81 -5.42
CA ASP A 166 -4.48 39.06 -6.62
C ASP A 166 -5.64 38.12 -6.31
N ASP A 167 -6.87 38.53 -6.66
CA ASP A 167 -8.11 37.77 -6.45
C ASP A 167 -8.23 36.50 -7.34
N TRP A 168 -7.15 36.08 -8.01
CA TRP A 168 -7.09 34.89 -8.87
C TRP A 168 -5.76 34.13 -8.76
N ALA A 169 -5.19 34.09 -7.56
CA ALA A 169 -3.89 33.52 -7.23
C ALA A 169 -3.86 31.97 -7.17
N TYR A 170 -4.50 31.28 -8.12
CA TYR A 170 -4.52 29.80 -8.17
C TYR A 170 -3.14 29.16 -8.19
N GLY A 171 -2.15 29.81 -8.81
CA GLY A 171 -0.77 29.30 -8.85
C GLY A 171 -0.14 29.19 -7.45
N SER A 172 -0.25 30.22 -6.61
CA SER A 172 0.29 30.18 -5.25
C SER A 172 -0.55 29.27 -4.35
N ALA A 173 -1.87 29.29 -4.48
CA ALA A 173 -2.76 28.38 -3.77
C ALA A 173 -2.46 26.90 -4.10
N PHE A 174 -2.19 26.59 -5.38
CA PHE A 174 -1.71 25.27 -5.79
C PHE A 174 -0.41 24.89 -5.11
N VAL A 175 0.60 25.77 -5.15
CA VAL A 175 1.92 25.51 -4.55
C VAL A 175 1.80 25.28 -3.04
N GLN A 176 1.01 26.10 -2.34
CA GLN A 176 0.77 25.96 -0.91
C GLN A 176 0.02 24.67 -0.58
N GLN A 177 -1.05 24.36 -1.31
CA GLN A 177 -1.82 23.12 -1.11
C GLN A 177 -1.00 21.88 -1.46
N HIS A 178 -0.12 21.97 -2.46
CA HIS A 178 0.82 20.90 -2.82
C HIS A 178 1.86 20.68 -1.72
N GLU A 179 2.48 21.74 -1.19
CA GLU A 179 3.40 21.64 -0.05
C GLU A 179 2.69 21.08 1.19
N GLN A 180 1.45 21.49 1.46
CA GLN A 180 0.68 21.00 2.60
C GLN A 180 0.28 19.52 2.47
N GLU A 181 -0.18 19.09 1.28
CA GLU A 181 -0.65 17.71 1.05
C GLU A 181 0.53 16.74 0.87
N PHE A 182 1.62 17.17 0.21
CA PHE A 182 2.72 16.30 -0.18
C PHE A 182 4.05 16.57 0.54
N GLY A 183 4.20 17.70 1.24
CA GLY A 183 5.41 18.05 2.02
C GLY A 183 6.60 18.56 1.20
N PHE A 184 6.39 18.90 -0.08
CA PHE A 184 7.39 19.49 -0.97
C PHE A 184 6.72 20.22 -2.16
N THR A 185 7.52 21.01 -2.89
CA THR A 185 7.16 21.66 -4.16
C THR A 185 8.10 21.24 -5.29
N LEU A 186 7.67 21.45 -6.55
CA LEU A 186 8.47 21.16 -7.75
C LEU A 186 8.68 22.45 -8.55
N PRO A 187 9.52 23.38 -8.07
CA PRO A 187 9.65 24.72 -8.66
C PRO A 187 10.12 24.72 -10.13
N ASP A 188 10.85 23.69 -10.54
CA ASP A 188 11.39 23.56 -11.90
C ASP A 188 10.39 22.93 -12.90
N ARG A 189 9.14 22.67 -12.50
CA ARG A 189 8.12 22.05 -13.36
C ARG A 189 6.96 23.02 -13.61
N ASP A 190 6.51 23.06 -14.86
CA ASP A 190 5.27 23.75 -15.25
C ASP A 190 4.08 23.24 -14.43
N ILE A 191 3.14 24.13 -14.09
CA ILE A 191 1.83 23.74 -13.55
C ILE A 191 0.85 23.62 -14.72
N ILE A 192 0.14 22.50 -14.83
CA ILE A 192 -0.87 22.22 -15.85
C ILE A 192 -2.25 22.35 -15.22
N VAL A 193 -3.16 23.03 -15.93
CA VAL A 193 -4.60 23.05 -15.63
C VAL A 193 -5.26 21.95 -16.45
N ASP A 194 -5.72 20.88 -15.80
CA ASP A 194 -6.35 19.72 -16.44
C ASP A 194 -7.85 19.96 -16.73
N ASP A 195 -8.52 20.77 -15.93
CA ASP A 195 -9.90 21.21 -16.20
C ASP A 195 -10.28 22.47 -15.40
N VAL A 196 -11.35 23.12 -15.89
CA VAL A 196 -12.02 24.24 -15.24
C VAL A 196 -13.36 23.75 -14.71
N ARG A 197 -13.64 24.02 -13.43
CA ARG A 197 -14.84 23.53 -12.74
C ARG A 197 -15.53 24.64 -11.98
N VAL A 198 -16.86 24.67 -12.07
CA VAL A 198 -17.74 25.53 -11.29
C VAL A 198 -18.70 24.67 -10.52
N ARG A 199 -18.82 24.93 -9.22
CA ARG A 199 -19.93 24.44 -8.41
C ARG A 199 -20.87 25.61 -8.11
N ALA A 200 -22.08 25.54 -8.64
CA ALA A 200 -23.14 26.49 -8.30
C ALA A 200 -24.04 25.86 -7.21
N ILE A 201 -24.28 26.60 -6.15
CA ILE A 201 -24.99 26.17 -4.95
C ILE A 201 -26.25 27.02 -4.82
N GLY A 202 -27.42 26.41 -5.04
CA GLY A 202 -28.72 27.00 -4.73
C GLY A 202 -29.04 26.79 -3.25
N ARG A 203 -29.03 27.87 -2.46
CA ARG A 203 -29.28 27.81 -1.01
C ARG A 203 -30.72 27.44 -0.71
N SER A 204 -30.92 26.33 -0.01
CA SER A 204 -32.25 25.83 0.36
C SER A 204 -32.84 26.58 1.57
N PHE A 205 -31.99 27.15 2.42
CA PHE A 205 -32.37 27.89 3.62
C PHE A 205 -31.50 29.15 3.80
N ASP A 206 -32.10 30.25 4.25
CA ASP A 206 -31.37 31.51 4.48
C ASP A 206 -30.61 31.52 5.82
N ASP A 207 -31.05 30.75 6.82
CA ASP A 207 -30.44 30.66 8.15
C ASP A 207 -30.68 29.27 8.79
N LEU A 208 -29.61 28.66 9.31
CA LEU A 208 -29.63 27.38 10.04
C LEU A 208 -29.54 27.58 11.57
N GLY A 209 -29.54 28.83 12.02
CA GLY A 209 -29.40 29.25 13.41
C GLY A 209 -27.94 29.33 13.87
N LYS A 210 -27.75 29.62 15.16
CA LYS A 210 -26.41 29.79 15.76
C LYS A 210 -25.58 28.51 15.67
N SER A 211 -24.30 28.67 15.34
CA SER A 211 -23.29 27.62 15.39
C SER A 211 -23.09 27.08 16.82
N VAL A 212 -22.43 25.92 16.93
CA VAL A 212 -22.03 25.35 18.23
C VAL A 212 -21.11 26.30 18.99
N ASP A 213 -20.18 26.95 18.29
CA ASP A 213 -19.23 27.88 18.91
C ASP A 213 -19.91 29.13 19.48
N GLU A 214 -20.91 29.66 18.79
CA GLU A 214 -21.73 30.77 19.30
C GLU A 214 -22.56 30.34 20.50
N GLN A 215 -23.16 29.15 20.46
CA GLN A 215 -23.89 28.59 21.60
C GLN A 215 -22.97 28.37 22.82
N LEU A 216 -21.73 27.92 22.61
CA LEU A 216 -20.75 27.74 23.69
C LEU A 216 -20.29 29.06 24.30
N LYS A 217 -20.22 30.15 23.53
CA LYS A 217 -19.90 31.49 24.07
C LYS A 217 -20.98 32.03 25.01
N GLU A 218 -22.23 31.65 24.78
CA GLU A 218 -23.40 32.05 25.59
C GLU A 218 -23.74 31.04 26.70
N PHE A 219 -22.98 29.95 26.81
CA PHE A 219 -23.27 28.83 27.69
C PHE A 219 -22.90 29.13 29.15
N SER A 220 -23.80 28.81 30.08
CA SER A 220 -23.58 28.99 31.52
C SER A 220 -23.88 27.68 32.26
N PRO A 221 -22.86 26.84 32.56
CA PRO A 221 -23.06 25.46 33.03
C PRO A 221 -23.77 25.38 34.39
N ASN A 222 -24.79 24.53 34.47
CA ASN A 222 -25.41 24.09 35.72
C ASN A 222 -25.30 22.57 35.83
N ASP A 223 -24.71 22.06 36.92
CA ASP A 223 -24.63 20.61 37.11
C ASP A 223 -26.03 20.01 37.26
N VAL A 224 -26.27 18.91 36.53
CA VAL A 224 -27.59 18.28 36.48
C VAL A 224 -28.03 17.80 37.86
N ASP A 225 -29.27 18.12 38.24
CA ASP A 225 -29.84 17.62 39.48
C ASP A 225 -30.01 16.09 39.41
N SER A 226 -29.63 15.43 40.49
CA SER A 226 -29.93 14.03 40.77
C SER A 226 -31.39 13.64 40.59
N SER A 227 -32.34 14.57 40.76
CA SER A 227 -33.78 14.37 40.54
C SER A 227 -34.13 14.07 39.08
N LYS A 228 -33.30 14.52 38.11
CA LYS A 228 -33.46 14.23 36.67
C LYS A 228 -32.94 12.83 36.29
N ARG A 229 -32.42 12.04 37.24
CA ARG A 229 -31.95 10.67 37.01
C ARG A 229 -33.13 9.74 36.71
N TYR A 230 -33.11 9.12 35.54
CA TYR A 230 -34.13 8.13 35.15
C TYR A 230 -33.90 6.77 35.80
N GLY A 231 -32.64 6.37 35.97
CA GLY A 231 -32.28 5.11 36.64
C GLY A 231 -30.78 4.93 36.82
N THR A 232 -30.37 3.76 37.31
CA THR A 232 -28.96 3.38 37.46
C THR A 232 -28.73 1.97 36.93
N ARG A 233 -27.57 1.74 36.30
CA ARG A 233 -27.11 0.42 35.86
C ARG A 233 -25.63 0.22 36.18
N GLN A 234 -25.25 -1.03 36.39
CA GLN A 234 -23.85 -1.45 36.53
C GLN A 234 -23.21 -1.54 35.14
N VAL A 235 -22.32 -0.61 34.83
CA VAL A 235 -21.62 -0.52 33.54
C VAL A 235 -20.14 -0.78 33.76
N TYR A 236 -19.52 -1.56 32.88
CA TYR A 236 -18.09 -1.87 32.97
C TYR A 236 -17.28 -0.81 32.22
N PHE A 237 -16.34 -0.18 32.91
CA PHE A 237 -15.34 0.73 32.34
C PHE A 237 -13.92 0.22 32.66
N GLU A 238 -12.90 0.96 32.25
CA GLU A 238 -11.53 0.78 32.73
C GLU A 238 -11.51 0.70 34.28
N GLY A 239 -10.99 -0.39 34.83
CA GLY A 239 -10.92 -0.62 36.27
C GLY A 239 -12.16 -1.27 36.91
N GLY A 240 -13.18 -1.67 36.14
CA GLY A 240 -14.27 -2.52 36.63
C GLY A 240 -15.69 -1.98 36.44
N ARG A 241 -16.68 -2.68 37.02
CA ARG A 241 -18.09 -2.22 37.03
C ARG A 241 -18.28 -1.04 37.97
N ARG A 242 -19.01 -0.03 37.51
CA ARG A 242 -19.38 1.17 38.28
C ARG A 242 -20.89 1.42 38.16
N ASP A 243 -21.50 1.90 39.25
CA ASP A 243 -22.87 2.40 39.22
C ASP A 243 -22.95 3.64 38.34
N THR A 244 -23.73 3.55 37.27
CA THR A 244 -23.79 4.57 36.22
C THR A 244 -25.22 5.10 36.11
N PRO A 245 -25.46 6.39 36.42
CA PRO A 245 -26.75 7.01 36.24
C PRO A 245 -27.13 7.11 34.76
N ILE A 246 -28.41 6.92 34.49
CA ILE A 246 -29.03 7.06 33.18
C ILE A 246 -29.90 8.31 33.21
N PHE A 247 -29.68 9.21 32.26
CA PHE A 247 -30.50 10.39 32.03
C PHE A 247 -31.19 10.29 30.67
N LYS A 248 -32.43 10.76 30.61
CA LYS A 248 -33.15 10.89 29.36
C LYS A 248 -32.76 12.20 28.69
N LEU A 249 -32.30 12.16 27.44
CA LEU A 249 -31.82 13.36 26.76
C LEU A 249 -32.93 14.42 26.56
N GLU A 250 -34.19 13.96 26.48
CA GLU A 250 -35.40 14.79 26.42
C GLU A 250 -35.72 15.55 27.73
N THR A 251 -35.23 15.06 28.89
CA THR A 251 -35.48 15.70 30.20
C THR A 251 -34.37 16.65 30.63
N LEU A 252 -33.28 16.72 29.87
CA LEU A 252 -32.17 17.64 30.11
C LEU A 252 -32.41 18.97 29.41
N GLU A 253 -32.06 20.05 30.10
CA GLU A 253 -32.27 21.43 29.67
C GLU A 253 -30.98 22.02 29.09
N VAL A 254 -31.13 23.05 28.25
CA VAL A 254 -29.96 23.82 27.79
C VAL A 254 -29.24 24.38 29.02
N ASN A 255 -27.91 24.29 29.02
CA ASN A 255 -27.03 24.60 30.14
C ASN A 255 -26.80 23.48 31.17
N ASP A 256 -27.54 22.36 31.11
CA ASP A 256 -27.23 21.21 31.98
C ASP A 256 -25.84 20.65 31.65
N ARG A 257 -25.08 20.32 32.71
CA ARG A 257 -23.79 19.63 32.65
C ARG A 257 -23.89 18.29 33.38
N VAL A 258 -23.52 17.22 32.67
CA VAL A 258 -23.53 15.86 33.21
C VAL A 258 -22.09 15.35 33.32
N HIS A 259 -21.69 14.92 34.51
CA HIS A 259 -20.37 14.32 34.76
C HIS A 259 -20.41 12.81 34.53
N GLY A 260 -19.37 12.28 33.89
CA GLY A 260 -19.18 10.84 33.73
C GLY A 260 -18.67 10.16 35.01
N PRO A 261 -18.95 8.85 35.23
CA PRO A 261 -19.67 7.95 34.33
C PRO A 261 -21.17 8.24 34.27
N ALA A 262 -21.72 8.36 33.06
CA ALA A 262 -23.15 8.54 32.85
C ALA A 262 -23.58 7.99 31.47
N ILE A 263 -24.86 7.63 31.35
CA ILE A 263 -25.48 7.31 30.06
C ILE A 263 -26.57 8.34 29.76
N LEU A 264 -26.49 8.97 28.60
CA LEU A 264 -27.55 9.83 28.06
C LEU A 264 -28.26 9.05 26.95
N ALA A 265 -29.57 8.85 27.06
CA ALA A 265 -30.31 8.09 26.06
C ALA A 265 -31.62 8.78 25.68
N ASP A 266 -32.04 8.59 24.44
CA ASP A 266 -33.40 8.86 23.98
C ASP A 266 -33.94 7.66 23.19
N GLY A 267 -35.08 7.81 22.51
CA GLY A 267 -35.70 6.73 21.74
C GLY A 267 -34.86 6.23 20.54
N THR A 268 -33.76 6.89 20.19
CA THR A 268 -33.01 6.65 18.95
C THR A 268 -31.48 6.59 19.12
N GLN A 269 -30.92 7.15 20.19
CA GLN A 269 -29.47 7.19 20.42
C GLN A 269 -29.09 6.92 21.88
N THR A 270 -27.86 6.46 22.10
CA THR A 270 -27.28 6.27 23.43
C THR A 270 -25.85 6.83 23.44
N LEU A 271 -25.60 7.79 24.33
CA LEU A 271 -24.31 8.43 24.53
C LEU A 271 -23.70 7.91 25.84
N VAL A 272 -22.50 7.36 25.75
CA VAL A 272 -21.76 6.86 26.93
C VAL A 272 -20.73 7.90 27.31
N ILE A 273 -20.93 8.55 28.46
CA ILE A 273 -19.99 9.52 29.03
C ILE A 273 -19.10 8.76 30.00
N THR A 274 -17.84 8.50 29.62
CA THR A 274 -16.91 7.74 30.44
C THR A 274 -16.50 8.50 31.71
N PRO A 275 -15.98 7.82 32.74
CA PRO A 275 -15.32 8.51 33.85
C PRO A 275 -14.33 9.58 33.37
N GLY A 276 -14.35 10.76 33.99
CA GLY A 276 -13.46 11.89 33.66
C GLY A 276 -13.88 12.74 32.44
N ALA A 277 -14.96 12.39 31.76
CA ALA A 277 -15.58 13.21 30.71
C ALA A 277 -16.80 13.97 31.24
N THR A 278 -17.15 15.08 30.58
CA THR A 278 -18.35 15.88 30.89
C THR A 278 -19.17 16.14 29.64
N ALA A 279 -20.49 16.06 29.74
CA ALA A 279 -21.41 16.38 28.65
C ALA A 279 -22.14 17.70 28.93
N LEU A 280 -22.09 18.63 28.00
CA LEU A 280 -22.77 19.92 28.02
C LEU A 280 -23.96 19.89 27.08
N ILE A 281 -25.14 20.24 27.58
CA ILE A 281 -26.38 20.23 26.80
C ILE A 281 -26.59 21.60 26.17
N LEU A 282 -26.42 21.68 24.85
CA LEU A 282 -26.77 22.85 24.05
C LEU A 282 -28.13 22.66 23.39
N ARG A 283 -28.62 23.71 22.72
CA ARG A 283 -29.91 23.67 22.00
C ARG A 283 -29.90 22.65 20.88
N THR A 284 -28.79 22.57 20.16
CA THR A 284 -28.64 21.76 18.93
C THR A 284 -27.78 20.52 19.12
N HIS A 285 -26.86 20.54 20.09
CA HIS A 285 -25.83 19.52 20.29
C HIS A 285 -25.66 19.12 21.76
N VAL A 286 -25.13 17.93 21.98
CA VAL A 286 -24.44 17.53 23.21
C VAL A 286 -22.95 17.65 22.94
N VAL A 287 -22.25 18.47 23.73
CA VAL A 287 -20.80 18.65 23.62
C VAL A 287 -20.12 17.87 24.74
N ILE A 288 -19.31 16.87 24.39
CA ILE A 288 -18.58 16.06 25.38
C ILE A 288 -17.15 16.54 25.45
N ASN A 289 -16.71 17.01 26.63
CA ASN A 289 -15.32 17.37 26.90
C ASN A 289 -14.61 16.21 27.60
N ILE A 290 -13.39 15.92 27.17
CA ILE A 290 -12.57 14.81 27.65
C ILE A 290 -11.37 15.38 28.41
N GLY A 291 -11.12 14.90 29.64
CA GLY A 291 -9.90 15.20 30.38
C GLY A 291 -9.97 16.35 31.39
N SER A 292 -11.05 16.47 32.18
CA SER A 292 -11.14 17.46 33.28
C SER A 292 -10.81 16.90 34.68
N SER A 293 -10.22 15.71 34.80
CA SER A 293 -9.82 15.13 36.10
C SER A 293 -8.47 14.41 36.05
N GLU A 294 -7.63 14.68 37.06
CA GLU A 294 -6.26 14.21 37.29
C GLU A 294 -6.11 12.70 37.65
N GLU A 295 -7.02 11.83 37.22
CA GLU A 295 -6.85 10.39 37.49
C GLU A 295 -5.95 9.75 36.44
N SER A 296 -4.68 9.64 36.82
CA SER A 296 -3.58 8.96 36.16
C SER A 296 -3.97 7.67 35.43
N ASP A 297 -3.72 7.65 34.12
CA ASP A 297 -3.59 6.41 33.36
C ASP A 297 -2.52 5.54 34.03
N SER A 298 -2.91 4.37 34.54
CA SER A 298 -1.94 3.36 34.95
C SER A 298 -1.14 2.95 33.72
N LYS A 299 0.12 3.39 33.63
CA LYS A 299 1.03 2.98 32.56
C LYS A 299 1.06 1.45 32.46
N PRO A 300 1.01 0.86 31.26
CA PRO A 300 1.02 -0.58 31.11
C PRO A 300 2.21 -1.24 31.79
N SER A 301 1.96 -2.36 32.46
CA SER A 301 3.02 -3.11 33.14
C SER A 301 3.82 -3.98 32.16
N VAL A 302 5.14 -4.05 32.36
CA VAL A 302 6.08 -4.94 31.63
C VAL A 302 6.18 -6.33 32.29
N LYS A 303 5.44 -6.59 33.39
CA LYS A 303 5.58 -7.85 34.18
C LYS A 303 4.89 -9.07 33.54
N GLY A 304 4.10 -8.90 32.48
CA GLY A 304 3.42 -9.98 31.77
C GLY A 304 2.79 -9.51 30.46
N VAL A 305 2.57 -10.42 29.52
CA VAL A 305 1.94 -10.09 28.23
C VAL A 305 0.43 -9.96 28.41
N ASP A 306 -0.11 -8.76 28.27
CA ASP A 306 -1.55 -8.54 28.14
C ASP A 306 -1.96 -8.84 26.68
N PRO A 307 -2.84 -9.83 26.42
CA PRO A 307 -3.27 -10.14 25.06
C PRO A 307 -4.01 -8.99 24.36
N ILE A 308 -4.68 -8.11 25.11
CA ILE A 308 -5.34 -6.92 24.53
C ILE A 308 -4.27 -5.97 24.01
N LEU A 309 -3.29 -5.61 24.85
CA LEU A 309 -2.20 -4.72 24.45
C LEU A 309 -1.33 -5.35 23.36
N LEU A 310 -1.10 -6.66 23.38
CA LEU A 310 -0.40 -7.37 22.32
C LEU A 310 -1.09 -7.16 20.96
N SER A 311 -2.42 -7.27 20.92
CA SER A 311 -3.21 -7.00 19.72
C SER A 311 -3.15 -5.52 19.31
N VAL A 312 -3.26 -4.60 20.28
CA VAL A 312 -3.18 -3.14 20.03
C VAL A 312 -1.82 -2.77 19.42
N PHE A 313 -0.71 -3.21 20.02
CA PHE A 313 0.63 -2.94 19.50
C PHE A 313 0.86 -3.58 18.13
N SER A 314 0.36 -4.80 17.90
CA SER A 314 0.43 -5.45 16.58
C SER A 314 -0.25 -4.61 15.50
N HIS A 315 -1.46 -4.10 15.77
CA HIS A 315 -2.15 -3.21 14.83
C HIS A 315 -1.47 -1.85 14.69
N ARG A 316 -0.90 -1.29 15.76
CA ARG A 316 -0.19 0.00 15.70
C ARG A 316 1.08 -0.09 14.87
N PHE A 317 1.91 -1.10 15.05
CA PHE A 317 3.12 -1.27 14.21
C PHE A 317 2.76 -1.50 12.74
N MET A 318 1.72 -2.28 12.46
CA MET A 318 1.22 -2.45 11.09
C MET A 318 0.71 -1.12 10.50
N ALA A 319 -0.05 -0.34 11.27
CA ALA A 319 -0.58 0.95 10.83
C ALA A 319 0.52 1.95 10.50
N ILE A 320 1.66 1.93 11.21
CA ILE A 320 2.83 2.75 10.89
C ILE A 320 3.34 2.42 9.48
N ALA A 321 3.57 1.14 9.19
CA ALA A 321 4.01 0.69 7.87
C ALA A 321 3.00 1.04 6.77
N GLU A 322 1.69 0.86 7.00
CA GLU A 322 0.61 1.22 6.06
C GLU A 322 0.54 2.74 5.81
N GLN A 323 0.78 3.56 6.83
CA GLN A 323 0.80 5.02 6.70
C GLN A 323 2.05 5.51 5.94
N MET A 324 3.21 4.91 6.18
CA MET A 324 4.41 5.15 5.37
C MET A 324 4.14 4.81 3.90
N GLY A 325 3.53 3.65 3.64
CA GLY A 325 3.22 3.21 2.27
C GLY A 325 2.26 4.14 1.54
N ARG A 326 1.24 4.67 2.22
CA ARG A 326 0.34 5.68 1.63
C ARG A 326 1.01 7.02 1.36
N ALA A 327 1.90 7.45 2.26
CA ALA A 327 2.69 8.65 2.05
C ALA A 327 3.58 8.50 0.80
N LEU A 328 4.25 7.36 0.65
CA LEU A 328 5.09 7.05 -0.52
C LEU A 328 4.28 7.05 -1.82
N GLN A 329 3.14 6.35 -1.85
CA GLN A 329 2.27 6.30 -3.02
C GLN A 329 1.82 7.70 -3.48
N LYS A 330 1.37 8.54 -2.54
CA LYS A 330 0.87 9.88 -2.84
C LYS A 330 1.95 10.79 -3.42
N THR A 331 3.15 10.73 -2.84
CA THR A 331 4.26 11.66 -3.11
C THR A 331 5.14 11.24 -4.29
N SER A 332 5.16 9.96 -4.65
CA SER A 332 5.90 9.46 -5.80
C SER A 332 5.31 9.93 -7.14
N VAL A 333 6.17 10.05 -8.14
CA VAL A 333 5.82 10.49 -9.51
C VAL A 333 5.88 9.37 -10.55
N SER A 334 6.51 8.24 -10.23
CA SER A 334 6.62 7.11 -11.15
C SER A 334 5.36 6.23 -11.14
N THR A 335 5.01 5.73 -12.32
CA THR A 335 3.86 4.82 -12.50
C THR A 335 4.01 3.54 -11.68
N ASN A 336 5.24 3.06 -11.48
CA ASN A 336 5.52 1.84 -10.72
C ASN A 336 5.11 1.96 -9.26
N VAL A 337 5.45 3.08 -8.61
CA VAL A 337 5.13 3.27 -7.20
C VAL A 337 3.68 3.77 -7.02
N LYS A 338 3.27 4.77 -7.82
CA LYS A 338 1.98 5.45 -7.64
C LYS A 338 0.78 4.60 -8.07
N GLU A 339 0.85 3.99 -9.25
CA GLU A 339 -0.26 3.26 -9.88
C GLU A 339 -0.17 1.76 -9.59
N ARG A 340 1.01 1.18 -9.83
CA ARG A 340 1.21 -0.27 -9.72
C ARG A 340 1.47 -0.75 -8.30
N LEU A 341 1.77 0.15 -7.37
CA LEU A 341 2.09 -0.16 -5.96
C LEU A 341 3.31 -1.08 -5.80
N ASP A 342 4.31 -0.91 -6.66
CA ASP A 342 5.57 -1.68 -6.67
C ASP A 342 6.57 -1.11 -5.65
N TYR A 343 6.18 -1.18 -4.37
CA TYR A 343 6.98 -0.71 -3.24
C TYR A 343 6.63 -1.47 -1.96
N SER A 344 7.39 -1.31 -0.89
CA SER A 344 7.02 -1.75 0.46
C SER A 344 7.61 -0.86 1.54
N CYS A 345 6.91 -0.75 2.66
CA CYS A 345 7.33 0.01 3.82
C CYS A 345 7.29 -0.89 5.05
N ALA A 346 8.36 -0.85 5.86
CA ALA A 346 8.51 -1.74 6.99
C ALA A 346 9.22 -1.08 8.18
N LEU A 347 8.93 -1.63 9.35
CA LEU A 347 9.52 -1.28 10.64
C LEU A 347 10.43 -2.42 11.12
N PHE A 348 11.59 -2.05 11.66
CA PHE A 348 12.62 -2.98 12.14
C PHE A 348 13.07 -2.59 13.54
N ASP A 349 13.45 -3.58 14.34
CA ASP A 349 14.08 -3.37 15.64
C ASP A 349 15.50 -2.78 15.50
N SER A 350 16.14 -2.46 16.62
CA SER A 350 17.49 -1.88 16.66
C SER A 350 18.59 -2.74 16.02
N ASP A 351 18.34 -4.05 15.84
CA ASP A 351 19.26 -5.00 15.20
C ASP A 351 18.88 -5.28 13.73
N GLY A 352 17.89 -4.57 13.19
CA GLY A 352 17.40 -4.73 11.82
C GLY A 352 16.49 -5.95 11.62
N GLY A 353 15.93 -6.53 12.68
CA GLY A 353 14.92 -7.58 12.60
C GLY A 353 13.53 -7.00 12.25
N LEU A 354 12.84 -7.61 11.28
CA LEU A 354 11.50 -7.16 10.88
C LEU A 354 10.50 -7.24 12.05
N VAL A 355 9.83 -6.12 12.32
CA VAL A 355 8.76 -5.97 13.32
C VAL A 355 7.40 -6.01 12.65
N ALA A 356 7.21 -5.19 11.62
CA ALA A 356 5.97 -5.11 10.85
C ALA A 356 6.26 -4.66 9.41
N ASN A 357 5.49 -5.16 8.46
CA ASN A 357 5.53 -4.76 7.05
C ASN A 357 4.11 -4.58 6.54
N ALA A 358 3.85 -3.51 5.82
CA ALA A 358 2.60 -3.34 5.09
C ALA A 358 2.54 -4.38 3.95
N PRO A 359 1.38 -5.02 3.71
CA PRO A 359 1.25 -6.15 2.78
C PRO A 359 1.24 -5.69 1.31
N HIS A 360 2.35 -5.10 0.86
CA HIS A 360 2.51 -4.68 -0.53
C HIS A 360 3.08 -5.82 -1.38
N LEU A 361 4.40 -6.08 -1.33
CA LEU A 361 5.05 -7.13 -2.11
C LEU A 361 5.75 -8.20 -1.25
N PRO A 362 5.39 -9.49 -1.39
CA PRO A 362 5.99 -10.56 -0.60
C PRO A 362 7.51 -10.72 -0.76
N VAL A 363 8.05 -10.43 -1.94
CA VAL A 363 9.50 -10.58 -2.19
C VAL A 363 10.36 -9.63 -1.36
N HIS A 364 9.79 -8.52 -0.87
CA HIS A 364 10.46 -7.55 0.01
C HIS A 364 10.57 -8.02 1.47
N LEU A 365 9.75 -8.98 1.90
CA LEU A 365 9.58 -9.35 3.32
C LEU A 365 10.89 -9.82 3.98
N GLY A 366 11.52 -10.85 3.42
CA GLY A 366 12.78 -11.39 3.93
C GLY A 366 13.98 -10.52 3.57
N SER A 367 13.99 -10.00 2.35
CA SER A 367 15.13 -9.28 1.79
C SER A 367 15.39 -7.91 2.41
N MET A 368 14.35 -7.14 2.77
CA MET A 368 14.54 -5.89 3.49
C MET A 368 15.16 -6.11 4.88
N SER A 369 14.85 -7.22 5.56
CA SER A 369 15.45 -7.56 6.86
C SER A 369 16.96 -7.75 6.75
N THR A 370 17.40 -8.50 5.73
CA THR A 370 18.83 -8.69 5.43
C THR A 370 19.49 -7.35 5.11
N CYS A 371 18.83 -6.50 4.32
CA CYS A 371 19.36 -5.18 3.97
C CYS A 371 19.55 -4.30 5.21
N VAL A 372 18.50 -4.10 6.01
CA VAL A 372 18.55 -3.23 7.19
C VAL A 372 19.56 -3.75 8.21
N ARG A 373 19.63 -5.07 8.46
CA ARG A 373 20.63 -5.65 9.37
C ARG A 373 22.06 -5.41 8.87
N THR A 374 22.32 -5.59 7.58
CA THR A 374 23.65 -5.33 7.00
C THR A 374 24.02 -3.85 7.13
N GLN A 375 23.10 -2.94 6.82
CA GLN A 375 23.34 -1.51 6.95
C GLN A 375 23.51 -1.08 8.42
N ALA A 376 22.69 -1.59 9.34
CA ALA A 376 22.84 -1.33 10.78
C ALA A 376 24.23 -1.74 11.29
N ASN A 377 24.77 -2.87 10.83
CA ASN A 377 26.12 -3.32 11.17
C ASN A 377 27.22 -2.42 10.59
N ILE A 378 27.11 -2.02 9.32
CA ILE A 378 28.09 -1.14 8.65
C ILE A 378 28.16 0.23 9.33
N TRP A 379 27.00 0.75 9.73
CA TRP A 379 26.81 2.10 10.25
C TRP A 379 26.75 2.19 11.77
N LYS A 380 27.00 1.08 12.48
CA LYS A 380 26.97 1.03 13.95
C LYS A 380 27.86 2.11 14.57
N GLY A 381 27.25 2.99 15.36
CA GLY A 381 27.93 4.12 16.04
C GLY A 381 28.37 5.27 15.12
N LYS A 382 27.92 5.32 13.86
CA LYS A 382 28.32 6.34 12.87
C LYS A 382 27.19 7.27 12.43
N LEU A 383 25.94 6.90 12.69
CA LEU A 383 24.75 7.68 12.29
C LEU A 383 24.40 8.71 13.34
N LYS A 384 23.81 9.81 12.88
CA LYS A 384 23.23 10.86 13.72
C LYS A 384 21.74 11.05 13.38
N PRO A 385 20.96 11.68 14.27
CA PRO A 385 19.60 12.10 13.95
C PRO A 385 19.54 12.90 12.64
N GLY A 386 18.62 12.53 11.75
CA GLY A 386 18.47 13.15 10.42
C GLY A 386 19.32 12.54 9.31
N ASP A 387 20.14 11.53 9.59
CA ASP A 387 20.81 10.74 8.55
C ASP A 387 19.83 9.74 7.90
N VAL A 388 20.00 9.49 6.59
CA VAL A 388 19.27 8.48 5.83
C VAL A 388 20.23 7.74 4.92
N ILE A 389 20.11 6.40 4.86
CA ILE A 389 20.97 5.51 4.09
C ILE A 389 20.21 5.02 2.85
N VAL A 390 20.95 4.77 1.76
CA VAL A 390 20.43 4.12 0.53
C VAL A 390 21.29 2.91 0.13
N SER A 391 20.63 1.85 -0.33
CA SER A 391 21.27 0.61 -0.82
C SER A 391 20.33 -0.18 -1.74
N ASN A 392 20.88 -0.84 -2.76
CA ASN A 392 20.17 -1.80 -3.61
C ASN A 392 21.05 -3.00 -4.02
N HIS A 393 22.33 -3.02 -3.61
CA HIS A 393 23.24 -4.07 -4.04
C HIS A 393 22.82 -5.45 -3.47
N PRO A 394 22.80 -6.52 -4.28
CA PRO A 394 22.31 -7.84 -3.85
C PRO A 394 23.01 -8.42 -2.62
N GLU A 395 24.34 -8.35 -2.58
CA GLU A 395 25.16 -8.77 -1.42
C GLU A 395 24.81 -8.00 -0.13
N PHE A 396 24.25 -6.80 -0.25
CA PHE A 396 23.85 -5.93 0.86
C PHE A 396 22.34 -6.01 1.14
N GLY A 397 21.67 -7.09 0.72
CA GLY A 397 20.25 -7.35 0.94
C GLY A 397 19.31 -6.78 -0.12
N GLY A 398 19.85 -6.32 -1.25
CA GLY A 398 19.08 -6.03 -2.46
C GLY A 398 18.44 -7.29 -3.07
N THR A 399 17.28 -7.13 -3.69
CA THR A 399 16.58 -8.19 -4.44
C THR A 399 17.05 -8.24 -5.88
N HIS A 400 17.06 -7.08 -6.53
CA HIS A 400 17.69 -6.76 -7.81
C HIS A 400 18.02 -5.27 -7.79
N LEU A 401 18.72 -4.76 -8.81
CA LEU A 401 19.14 -3.35 -8.79
C LEU A 401 17.99 -2.34 -8.85
N PRO A 402 16.92 -2.53 -9.65
CA PRO A 402 15.83 -1.54 -9.71
C PRO A 402 15.09 -1.27 -8.38
N ASP A 403 15.15 -2.21 -7.43
CA ASP A 403 14.55 -2.03 -6.10
C ASP A 403 15.52 -1.28 -5.17
N ILE A 404 15.32 0.03 -5.01
CA ILE A 404 16.17 0.84 -4.13
C ILE A 404 15.57 0.90 -2.72
N THR A 405 16.38 0.55 -1.72
CA THR A 405 16.00 0.60 -0.30
C THR A 405 16.55 1.86 0.35
N VAL A 406 15.65 2.65 0.95
CA VAL A 406 15.95 3.83 1.75
C VAL A 406 15.66 3.53 3.21
N ILE A 407 16.64 3.76 4.09
CA ILE A 407 16.61 3.33 5.50
C ILE A 407 16.88 4.54 6.39
N THR A 408 15.99 4.76 7.36
CA THR A 408 16.09 5.87 8.32
C THR A 408 16.12 5.33 9.75
N PRO A 409 17.16 5.61 10.55
CA PRO A 409 17.21 5.29 11.97
C PRO A 409 16.26 6.16 12.79
N ALA A 410 15.56 5.54 13.75
CA ALA A 410 14.81 6.23 14.80
C ALA A 410 15.66 6.31 16.06
N PHE A 411 15.91 7.53 16.54
CA PHE A 411 16.70 7.78 17.73
C PHE A 411 15.83 8.06 18.96
N ASN A 412 16.28 7.61 20.13
CA ASN A 412 15.88 8.15 21.42
C ASN A 412 17.15 8.56 22.19
N GLY A 413 17.38 9.86 22.35
CA GLY A 413 18.70 10.36 22.72
C GLY A 413 19.74 10.02 21.65
N ASP A 414 20.84 9.39 22.06
CA ASP A 414 21.93 8.96 21.17
C ASP A 414 21.75 7.51 20.65
N ASP A 415 20.78 6.77 21.18
CA ASP A 415 20.58 5.36 20.86
C ASP A 415 19.57 5.17 19.72
N ILE A 416 19.90 4.25 18.81
CA ILE A 416 18.97 3.81 17.75
C ILE A 416 18.07 2.72 18.33
N ILE A 417 16.77 3.00 18.36
CA ILE A 417 15.75 2.13 18.97
C ILE A 417 14.95 1.34 17.93
N PHE A 418 14.82 1.88 16.72
CA PHE A 418 14.16 1.26 15.58
C PHE A 418 14.83 1.72 14.28
N TYR A 419 14.63 0.97 13.20
CA TYR A 419 14.80 1.47 11.83
C TYR A 419 13.47 1.43 11.11
N VAL A 420 13.24 2.40 10.24
CA VAL A 420 12.18 2.33 9.23
C VAL A 420 12.82 2.26 7.86
N ALA A 421 12.23 1.50 6.96
CA ALA A 421 12.71 1.43 5.59
C ALA A 421 11.57 1.40 4.58
N SER A 422 11.83 1.97 3.42
CA SER A 422 11.00 1.86 2.23
C SER A 422 11.84 1.30 1.09
N ARG A 423 11.27 0.37 0.34
CA ARG A 423 11.86 -0.17 -0.89
C ARG A 423 10.90 0.12 -2.02
N ALA A 424 11.39 0.72 -3.09
CA ALA A 424 10.56 1.09 -4.25
C ALA A 424 11.24 0.66 -5.54
N HIS A 425 10.42 0.20 -6.49
CA HIS A 425 10.90 -0.17 -7.81
C HIS A 425 11.02 1.06 -8.71
N HIS A 426 12.23 1.37 -9.14
CA HIS A 426 12.48 2.43 -10.10
C HIS A 426 12.44 1.90 -11.52
N ALA A 427 11.60 2.48 -12.38
CA ALA A 427 11.37 2.01 -13.74
C ALA A 427 12.63 1.93 -14.62
N ASP A 428 13.61 2.81 -14.40
CA ASP A 428 14.93 2.75 -15.06
C ASP A 428 15.97 3.34 -14.10
N ILE A 429 17.08 2.63 -13.95
CA ILE A 429 18.27 3.00 -13.16
C ILE A 429 19.55 2.83 -14.01
N GLY A 430 19.41 2.84 -15.34
CA GLY A 430 20.48 2.61 -16.29
C GLY A 430 20.69 1.14 -16.66
N GLY A 431 21.89 0.84 -17.16
CA GLY A 431 22.25 -0.48 -17.69
C GLY A 431 22.19 -0.54 -19.21
N ILE A 432 22.28 -1.76 -19.77
CA ILE A 432 22.44 -1.98 -21.22
C ILE A 432 21.14 -1.76 -22.02
N LEU A 433 19.96 -1.87 -21.38
CA LEU A 433 18.66 -1.72 -22.03
C LEU A 433 17.73 -0.83 -21.18
N PRO A 434 16.77 -0.09 -21.78
CA PRO A 434 15.75 0.65 -21.05
C PRO A 434 14.90 -0.26 -20.17
N GLY A 435 14.50 0.26 -19.02
CA GLY A 435 13.68 -0.48 -18.05
C GLY A 435 14.50 -1.29 -17.03
N SER A 436 15.83 -1.28 -17.13
CA SER A 436 16.77 -1.98 -16.22
C SER A 436 16.48 -3.46 -15.96
N MET A 437 15.78 -4.11 -16.91
CA MET A 437 15.43 -5.53 -16.90
C MET A 437 15.95 -6.25 -18.15
N PRO A 438 17.27 -6.20 -18.42
CA PRO A 438 17.80 -6.79 -19.64
C PRO A 438 17.70 -8.33 -19.63
N PRO A 439 17.05 -8.98 -20.60
CA PRO A 439 16.82 -10.43 -20.57
C PRO A 439 18.09 -11.27 -20.83
N HIS A 440 19.19 -10.62 -21.18
CA HIS A 440 20.47 -11.25 -21.52
C HIS A 440 21.65 -10.71 -20.71
N SER A 441 21.39 -10.03 -19.58
CA SER A 441 22.46 -9.69 -18.64
C SER A 441 23.14 -10.95 -18.12
N ARG A 442 24.44 -10.83 -17.88
CA ARG A 442 25.35 -11.85 -17.36
C ARG A 442 26.16 -11.33 -16.19
N GLU A 443 26.47 -10.03 -16.22
CA GLU A 443 27.18 -9.32 -15.17
C GLU A 443 26.28 -8.24 -14.56
N LEU A 444 26.39 -8.01 -13.26
CA LEU A 444 25.54 -7.11 -12.49
C LEU A 444 25.55 -5.67 -13.04
N TYR A 445 26.70 -5.17 -13.49
CA TYR A 445 26.83 -3.80 -14.03
C TYR A 445 25.99 -3.57 -15.30
N GLN A 446 25.56 -4.64 -15.97
CA GLN A 446 24.69 -4.55 -17.15
C GLN A 446 23.24 -4.19 -16.75
N GLU A 447 22.88 -4.34 -15.48
CA GLU A 447 21.52 -4.15 -14.97
C GLU A 447 21.26 -2.73 -14.42
N GLY A 448 22.30 -1.91 -14.26
CA GLY A 448 22.19 -0.50 -13.86
C GLY A 448 23.02 -0.14 -12.64
N ALA A 449 22.58 0.88 -11.92
CA ALA A 449 23.27 1.39 -10.73
C ALA A 449 23.26 0.39 -9.56
N ALA A 450 24.44 0.13 -9.00
CA ALA A 450 24.63 -0.78 -7.87
C ALA A 450 25.23 -0.03 -6.66
N ILE A 451 24.38 0.29 -5.69
CA ILE A 451 24.67 1.07 -4.49
C ILE A 451 24.82 0.10 -3.30
N LYS A 452 26.05 -0.05 -2.81
CA LYS A 452 26.34 -0.91 -1.65
C LYS A 452 25.80 -0.30 -0.34
N SER A 453 26.23 0.92 -0.03
CA SER A 453 25.88 1.62 1.21
C SER A 453 26.31 3.09 1.11
N GLU A 454 25.37 4.01 1.04
CA GLU A 454 25.64 5.45 0.91
C GLU A 454 24.72 6.29 1.80
N LYS A 455 25.17 7.48 2.22
CA LYS A 455 24.27 8.46 2.87
C LYS A 455 23.49 9.22 1.80
N LEU A 456 22.18 8.97 1.75
CA LEU A 456 21.23 9.71 0.93
C LEU A 456 20.97 11.11 1.51
N VAL A 457 20.84 11.18 2.83
CA VAL A 457 20.64 12.41 3.59
C VAL A 457 21.66 12.42 4.73
N SER A 458 22.36 13.55 4.92
CA SER A 458 23.22 13.76 6.08
C SER A 458 22.68 14.90 6.92
N GLU A 459 22.33 14.60 8.17
CA GLU A 459 21.80 15.59 9.14
C GLU A 459 20.70 16.50 8.52
N GLY A 460 19.75 15.89 7.78
CA GLY A 460 18.63 16.59 7.13
C GLY A 460 18.90 17.17 5.74
N LYS A 461 20.11 17.05 5.19
CA LYS A 461 20.46 17.56 3.83
C LYS A 461 20.56 16.43 2.81
N PHE A 462 19.71 16.45 1.78
CA PHE A 462 19.71 15.47 0.69
C PHE A 462 20.91 15.66 -0.25
N ASN A 463 21.63 14.58 -0.55
CA ASN A 463 22.86 14.62 -1.36
C ASN A 463 22.59 14.36 -2.85
N GLU A 464 21.94 15.31 -3.52
CA GLU A 464 21.52 15.15 -4.93
C GLU A 464 22.68 14.92 -5.91
N GLU A 465 23.83 15.57 -5.67
CA GLU A 465 25.02 15.43 -6.49
C GLU A 465 25.55 13.99 -6.46
N ARG A 466 25.71 13.39 -5.28
CA ARG A 466 26.19 12.00 -5.15
C ARG A 466 25.21 11.00 -5.74
N ILE A 467 23.90 11.21 -5.56
CA ILE A 467 22.89 10.32 -6.15
C ILE A 467 22.88 10.42 -7.68
N THR A 468 23.08 11.62 -8.23
CA THR A 468 23.24 11.81 -9.66
C THR A 468 24.47 11.07 -10.18
N GLU A 469 25.59 11.12 -9.45
CA GLU A 469 26.79 10.35 -9.78
C GLU A 469 26.50 8.85 -9.83
N LEU A 470 25.89 8.30 -8.78
CA LEU A 470 25.55 6.87 -8.65
C LEU A 470 24.57 6.36 -9.71
N LEU A 471 23.54 7.15 -10.06
CA LEU A 471 22.46 6.70 -10.95
C LEU A 471 22.71 7.05 -12.42
N TYR A 472 23.41 8.14 -12.70
CA TYR A 472 23.56 8.67 -14.05
C TYR A 472 24.99 8.55 -14.60
N HIS A 473 26.01 8.81 -13.78
CA HIS A 473 27.40 8.84 -14.24
C HIS A 473 28.09 7.48 -14.14
N GLU A 474 28.07 6.83 -12.98
CA GLU A 474 28.76 5.55 -12.76
C GLU A 474 28.29 4.43 -13.71
N PRO A 475 26.97 4.19 -13.92
CA PRO A 475 26.53 3.12 -14.81
C PRO A 475 26.93 3.37 -16.27
N ALA A 476 27.02 4.64 -16.70
CA ALA A 476 27.38 5.02 -18.06
C ALA A 476 28.87 4.77 -18.40
N GLN A 477 29.71 4.53 -17.40
CA GLN A 477 31.14 4.23 -17.59
C GLN A 477 31.38 2.81 -18.11
N TYR A 478 30.41 1.91 -17.93
CA TYR A 478 30.56 0.52 -18.33
C TYR A 478 30.25 0.31 -19.83
N PRO A 479 30.92 -0.63 -20.51
CA PRO A 479 30.73 -0.86 -21.93
C PRO A 479 29.28 -1.21 -22.30
N GLY A 480 28.69 -0.42 -23.19
CA GLY A 480 27.32 -0.62 -23.67
C GLY A 480 26.22 -0.23 -22.67
N CYS A 481 26.59 0.29 -21.50
CA CYS A 481 25.64 0.78 -20.51
C CYS A 481 25.32 2.27 -20.72
N SER A 482 24.17 2.66 -20.18
CA SER A 482 23.74 4.03 -19.98
C SER A 482 23.51 4.27 -18.49
N GLY A 483 23.64 5.52 -18.05
CA GLY A 483 23.00 6.00 -16.84
C GLY A 483 21.48 5.94 -16.96
N THR A 484 20.80 6.20 -15.85
CA THR A 484 19.33 6.24 -15.84
C THR A 484 18.76 7.16 -16.93
N ARG A 485 17.72 6.69 -17.60
CA ARG A 485 16.94 7.47 -18.58
C ARG A 485 15.90 8.38 -17.92
N CYS A 486 15.69 8.18 -16.61
CA CYS A 486 14.62 8.77 -15.83
C CYS A 486 15.13 9.48 -14.57
N LEU A 487 16.33 10.09 -14.60
CA LEU A 487 16.99 10.68 -13.43
C LEU A 487 16.07 11.56 -12.57
N ALA A 488 15.27 12.43 -13.20
CA ALA A 488 14.33 13.28 -12.48
C ALA A 488 13.29 12.48 -11.69
N ASP A 489 12.77 11.39 -12.25
CA ASP A 489 11.83 10.52 -11.54
C ASP A 489 12.53 9.75 -10.43
N ASN A 490 13.76 9.26 -10.66
CA ASN A 490 14.53 8.60 -9.60
C ASN A 490 14.76 9.51 -8.38
N LEU A 491 15.17 10.76 -8.61
CA LEU A 491 15.41 11.73 -7.53
C LEU A 491 14.12 12.07 -6.77
N ASN A 492 12.99 12.23 -7.47
CA ASN A 492 11.70 12.50 -6.84
C ASN A 492 11.21 11.30 -6.00
N ASP A 493 11.34 10.09 -6.52
CA ASP A 493 10.94 8.87 -5.80
C ASP A 493 11.82 8.62 -4.57
N LEU A 494 13.14 8.90 -4.64
CA LEU A 494 14.01 8.83 -3.47
C LEU A 494 13.64 9.88 -2.40
N LYS A 495 13.26 11.10 -2.80
CA LYS A 495 12.74 12.12 -1.88
C LYS A 495 11.40 11.67 -1.26
N ALA A 496 10.52 11.05 -2.04
CA ALA A 496 9.26 10.47 -1.56
C ALA A 496 9.51 9.33 -0.54
N GLN A 497 10.49 8.46 -0.78
CA GLN A 497 10.91 7.42 0.17
C GLN A 497 11.44 8.00 1.49
N VAL A 498 12.24 9.08 1.43
CA VAL A 498 12.71 9.81 2.62
C VAL A 498 11.51 10.37 3.41
N ALA A 499 10.56 11.02 2.74
CA ALA A 499 9.37 11.58 3.37
C ALA A 499 8.49 10.50 4.02
N ALA A 500 8.28 9.37 3.33
CA ALA A 500 7.56 8.23 3.86
C ALA A 500 8.22 7.65 5.11
N ASN A 501 9.55 7.48 5.10
CA ASN A 501 10.30 7.06 6.27
C ASN A 501 10.17 8.05 7.43
N GLN A 502 10.27 9.36 7.17
CA GLN A 502 10.13 10.39 8.20
C GLN A 502 8.73 10.36 8.86
N LYS A 503 7.67 10.07 8.10
CA LYS A 503 6.33 9.83 8.65
C LYS A 503 6.35 8.64 9.63
N GLY A 504 7.03 7.55 9.26
CA GLY A 504 7.25 6.39 10.14
C GLY A 504 7.94 6.76 11.46
N ILE A 505 9.03 7.53 11.38
CA ILE A 505 9.75 8.03 12.56
C ILE A 505 8.83 8.82 13.49
N GLY A 506 8.06 9.77 12.96
CA GLY A 506 7.14 10.60 13.75
C GLY A 506 6.09 9.77 14.50
N LEU A 507 5.55 8.73 13.88
CA LEU A 507 4.56 7.84 14.50
C LEU A 507 5.16 6.95 15.59
N ILE A 508 6.40 6.48 15.41
CA ILE A 508 7.13 5.73 16.44
C ILE A 508 7.41 6.63 17.64
N SER A 509 7.87 7.86 17.41
CA SER A 509 8.12 8.83 18.48
C SER A 509 6.85 9.14 19.27
N ALA A 510 5.70 9.28 18.59
CA ALA A 510 4.41 9.44 19.26
C ALA A 510 4.04 8.21 20.10
N LEU A 511 4.23 7.01 19.56
CA LEU A 511 3.95 5.76 20.28
C LEU A 511 4.80 5.63 21.56
N ILE A 512 6.07 6.02 21.49
CA ILE A 512 6.99 5.99 22.65
C ILE A 512 6.62 7.06 23.67
N LYS A 513 6.20 8.24 23.22
CA LYS A 513 5.72 9.31 24.11
C LYS A 513 4.50 8.86 24.91
N ASP A 514 3.57 8.13 24.28
CA ASP A 514 2.32 7.70 24.90
C ASP A 514 2.51 6.53 25.89
N TYR A 515 3.33 5.53 25.53
CA TYR A 515 3.43 4.27 26.29
C TYR A 515 4.76 4.06 27.02
N GLY A 516 5.79 4.83 26.68
CA GLY A 516 7.16 4.64 27.16
C GLY A 516 7.92 3.56 26.35
N GLU A 517 9.22 3.77 26.16
CA GLU A 517 10.07 2.91 25.32
C GLU A 517 10.07 1.45 25.76
N GLU A 518 10.21 1.18 27.07
CA GLU A 518 10.26 -0.18 27.61
C GLU A 518 9.02 -1.00 27.26
N VAL A 519 7.84 -0.38 27.31
CA VAL A 519 6.56 -1.02 26.99
C VAL A 519 6.49 -1.34 25.50
N VAL A 520 6.86 -0.37 24.65
CA VAL A 520 6.88 -0.54 23.19
C VAL A 520 7.80 -1.70 22.79
N GLN A 521 9.03 -1.72 23.32
CA GLN A 521 10.02 -2.78 23.08
C GLN A 521 9.55 -4.15 23.58
N PHE A 522 8.91 -4.20 24.75
CA PHE A 522 8.38 -5.45 25.32
C PHE A 522 7.29 -6.07 24.42
N TYR A 523 6.33 -5.25 23.96
CA TYR A 523 5.26 -5.75 23.10
C TYR A 523 5.76 -6.11 21.69
N MET A 524 6.71 -5.36 21.14
CA MET A 524 7.41 -5.72 19.90
C MET A 524 8.00 -7.13 19.96
N ARG A 525 8.82 -7.42 20.99
CA ARG A 525 9.43 -8.76 21.18
C ARG A 525 8.38 -9.84 21.41
N SER A 526 7.30 -9.50 22.10
CA SER A 526 6.19 -10.43 22.36
C SER A 526 5.44 -10.81 21.07
N ILE A 527 5.27 -9.86 20.15
CA ILE A 527 4.66 -10.09 18.83
C ILE A 527 5.54 -11.04 17.98
N GLN A 528 6.85 -10.81 17.95
CA GLN A 528 7.79 -11.70 17.25
C GLN A 528 7.76 -13.12 17.85
N LYS A 529 7.71 -13.24 19.18
CA LYS A 529 7.60 -14.55 19.85
C LYS A 529 6.28 -15.27 19.54
N ASN A 530 5.18 -14.55 19.38
CA ASN A 530 3.90 -15.12 18.98
C ASN A 530 3.95 -15.69 17.55
N ALA A 531 4.60 -14.99 16.63
CA ALA A 531 4.80 -15.47 15.26
C ALA A 531 5.67 -16.75 15.24
N GLU A 532 6.76 -16.78 16.01
CA GLU A 532 7.60 -17.98 16.18
C GLU A 532 6.77 -19.20 16.63
N LEU A 533 5.94 -19.04 17.66
CA LEU A 533 5.10 -20.13 18.17
C LEU A 533 4.08 -20.62 17.14
N SER A 534 3.55 -19.72 16.32
CA SER A 534 2.57 -20.06 15.27
C SER A 534 3.20 -20.93 14.18
N VAL A 535 4.42 -20.60 13.75
CA VAL A 535 5.19 -21.44 12.81
C VAL A 535 5.55 -22.79 13.43
N ARG A 536 5.97 -22.83 14.70
CA ARG A 536 6.24 -24.10 15.40
C ARG A 536 5.02 -25.03 15.40
N ASN A 537 3.83 -24.49 15.64
CA ASN A 537 2.59 -25.27 15.64
C ASN A 537 2.20 -25.76 14.23
N LEU A 538 2.40 -24.93 13.21
CA LEU A 538 2.24 -25.33 11.81
C LEU A 538 3.13 -26.54 11.50
N LEU A 539 4.43 -26.46 11.80
CA LEU A 539 5.39 -27.52 11.52
C LEU A 539 5.02 -28.84 12.21
N LYS A 540 4.57 -28.79 13.47
CA LYS A 540 4.06 -29.97 14.19
C LYS A 540 2.86 -30.61 13.50
N THR A 541 1.96 -29.78 12.99
CA THR A 541 0.77 -30.25 12.26
C THR A 541 1.16 -30.88 10.93
N VAL A 542 2.11 -30.28 10.19
CA VAL A 542 2.65 -30.83 8.95
C VAL A 542 3.36 -32.16 9.20
N SER A 543 4.25 -32.24 10.19
CA SER A 543 4.94 -33.47 10.54
C SER A 543 3.95 -34.61 10.84
N LYS A 544 2.87 -34.32 11.57
CA LYS A 544 1.79 -35.29 11.81
C LYS A 544 1.06 -35.70 10.52
N ARG A 545 0.76 -34.75 9.62
CA ARG A 545 0.09 -35.02 8.32
C ARG A 545 0.91 -35.99 7.45
N PHE A 546 2.23 -35.88 7.50
CA PHE A 546 3.14 -36.69 6.70
C PHE A 546 3.83 -37.80 7.50
N GLU A 547 3.28 -38.18 8.66
CA GLU A 547 3.78 -39.29 9.50
C GLU A 547 5.29 -39.19 9.84
N GLY A 548 5.80 -37.96 9.96
CA GLY A 548 7.21 -37.68 10.25
C GLY A 548 8.17 -37.87 9.07
N ALA A 549 7.67 -38.13 7.86
CA ALA A 549 8.50 -38.27 6.67
C ALA A 549 9.12 -36.93 6.22
N ASP A 550 10.31 -37.02 5.63
CA ASP A 550 10.92 -35.88 4.94
C ASP A 550 10.11 -35.50 3.70
N LEU A 551 9.98 -34.21 3.44
CA LEU A 551 9.29 -33.69 2.26
C LEU A 551 10.31 -33.33 1.19
N THR A 552 10.03 -33.64 -0.08
CA THR A 552 10.94 -33.31 -1.20
C THR A 552 10.17 -32.84 -2.42
N ALA A 553 10.71 -31.85 -3.12
CA ALA A 553 10.21 -31.39 -4.40
C ALA A 553 11.35 -30.88 -5.29
N VAL A 554 11.15 -31.01 -6.60
CA VAL A 554 12.02 -30.47 -7.64
C VAL A 554 11.15 -29.80 -8.71
N ASP A 555 11.63 -28.68 -9.22
CA ASP A 555 11.14 -28.03 -10.43
C ASP A 555 12.33 -27.39 -11.18
N TYR A 556 12.12 -26.96 -12.42
CA TYR A 556 13.18 -26.52 -13.34
C TYR A 556 12.89 -25.15 -13.95
N MET A 557 13.93 -24.33 -14.07
CA MET A 557 13.89 -23.14 -14.91
C MET A 557 13.83 -23.55 -16.39
N ASP A 558 13.37 -22.67 -17.29
CA ASP A 558 13.22 -22.99 -18.73
C ASP A 558 14.55 -23.35 -19.42
N ASP A 559 15.71 -23.02 -18.84
CA ASP A 559 17.04 -23.43 -19.32
C ASP A 559 17.46 -24.84 -18.85
N GLY A 560 16.65 -25.48 -18.00
CA GLY A 560 16.90 -26.79 -17.40
C GLY A 560 17.59 -26.76 -16.04
N SER A 561 17.89 -25.58 -15.47
CA SER A 561 18.49 -25.46 -14.14
C SER A 561 17.53 -25.95 -13.04
N PRO A 562 17.93 -26.92 -12.19
CA PRO A 562 17.04 -27.48 -11.17
C PRO A 562 17.00 -26.61 -9.90
N ILE A 563 15.80 -26.50 -9.30
CA ILE A 563 15.61 -26.07 -7.92
C ILE A 563 15.12 -27.30 -7.14
N GLN A 564 15.90 -27.72 -6.16
CA GLN A 564 15.59 -28.88 -5.33
C GLN A 564 15.45 -28.44 -3.87
N LEU A 565 14.43 -28.96 -3.19
CA LEU A 565 14.21 -28.70 -1.78
C LEU A 565 13.89 -30.00 -1.05
N LYS A 566 14.54 -30.20 0.09
CA LYS A 566 14.21 -31.17 1.11
C LYS A 566 13.84 -30.45 2.42
N ILE A 567 12.72 -30.83 3.05
CA ILE A 567 12.31 -30.30 4.35
C ILE A 567 12.27 -31.44 5.36
N SER A 568 13.10 -31.32 6.40
CA SER A 568 13.10 -32.22 7.56
C SER A 568 12.52 -31.49 8.78
N ILE A 569 11.54 -32.10 9.45
CA ILE A 569 10.80 -31.45 10.55
C ILE A 569 11.02 -32.21 11.86
N ASP A 570 11.51 -31.51 12.88
CA ASP A 570 11.51 -31.95 14.28
C ASP A 570 10.13 -31.70 14.89
N ALA A 571 9.37 -32.78 15.05
CA ALA A 571 8.01 -32.76 15.59
C ALA A 571 7.93 -32.34 17.06
N GLU A 572 8.99 -32.58 17.86
CA GLU A 572 8.97 -32.29 19.28
C GLU A 572 9.14 -30.79 19.53
N ASN A 573 10.16 -30.20 18.90
CA ASN A 573 10.49 -28.79 19.07
C ASN A 573 9.77 -27.88 18.08
N GLY A 574 9.17 -28.42 17.02
CA GLY A 574 8.56 -27.65 15.93
C GLY A 574 9.61 -26.84 15.18
N ARG A 575 10.76 -27.45 14.87
CA ARG A 575 11.83 -26.85 14.07
C ARG A 575 11.89 -27.54 12.71
N ALA A 576 12.35 -26.84 11.68
CA ALA A 576 12.54 -27.45 10.37
C ALA A 576 13.83 -26.99 9.70
N THR A 577 14.46 -27.90 8.97
CA THR A 577 15.60 -27.60 8.09
C THR A 577 15.10 -27.63 6.65
N PHE A 578 15.27 -26.51 5.94
CA PHE A 578 15.00 -26.34 4.52
C PHE A 578 16.33 -26.45 3.79
N ASP A 579 16.56 -27.58 3.16
CA ASP A 579 17.82 -27.93 2.50
C ASP A 579 17.66 -27.88 0.98
N PHE A 580 18.35 -26.94 0.35
CA PHE A 580 18.33 -26.73 -1.09
C PHE A 580 19.46 -27.48 -1.84
N GLU A 581 20.15 -28.41 -1.18
CA GLU A 581 21.14 -29.28 -1.82
C GLU A 581 20.56 -30.00 -3.06
N GLY A 582 21.32 -29.97 -4.16
CA GLY A 582 20.89 -30.41 -5.49
C GLY A 582 20.40 -29.29 -6.41
N THR A 583 20.25 -28.06 -5.90
CA THR A 583 20.01 -26.87 -6.74
C THR A 583 21.22 -26.58 -7.63
N GLY A 584 20.97 -26.18 -8.88
CA GLY A 584 22.01 -25.97 -9.89
C GLY A 584 23.06 -24.90 -9.53
N PRO A 585 24.24 -24.91 -10.19
CA PRO A 585 25.27 -23.88 -10.00
C PRO A 585 24.77 -22.50 -10.45
N GLU A 586 25.52 -21.45 -10.10
CA GLU A 586 25.35 -20.11 -10.68
C GLU A 586 25.24 -20.18 -12.21
N VAL A 587 24.26 -19.48 -12.76
CA VAL A 587 23.98 -19.46 -14.20
C VAL A 587 24.68 -18.25 -14.82
N TYR A 588 25.32 -18.45 -15.98
CA TYR A 588 25.85 -17.36 -16.79
C TYR A 588 24.73 -16.62 -17.55
N GLY A 589 23.92 -15.91 -16.77
CA GLY A 589 22.69 -15.24 -17.15
C GLY A 589 22.15 -14.49 -15.93
N ASN A 590 20.86 -14.15 -15.96
CA ASN A 590 20.28 -13.24 -14.97
C ASN A 590 19.22 -13.87 -14.05
N ILE A 591 19.03 -15.19 -14.14
CA ILE A 591 18.10 -15.93 -13.28
C ILE A 591 18.68 -16.24 -11.89
N ASN A 592 19.86 -15.70 -11.57
CA ASN A 592 20.47 -15.85 -10.26
C ASN A 592 19.69 -15.05 -9.21
N ALA A 593 19.22 -15.70 -8.16
CA ALA A 593 18.51 -15.08 -7.04
C ALA A 593 19.45 -14.93 -5.84
N PRO A 594 19.58 -13.72 -5.27
CA PRO A 594 20.28 -13.54 -4.00
C PRO A 594 19.62 -14.37 -2.89
N GLU A 595 20.39 -14.83 -1.91
CA GLU A 595 19.85 -15.66 -0.81
C GLU A 595 18.64 -15.03 -0.11
N ALA A 596 18.65 -13.70 -0.01
CA ALA A 596 17.57 -12.88 0.52
C ALA A 596 16.20 -13.16 -0.14
N VAL A 597 16.17 -13.47 -1.43
CA VAL A 597 14.95 -13.83 -2.18
C VAL A 597 14.41 -15.19 -1.72
N THR A 598 15.29 -16.17 -1.49
CA THR A 598 14.92 -17.49 -0.97
C THR A 598 14.28 -17.38 0.41
N TYR A 599 14.83 -16.55 1.30
CA TYR A 599 14.22 -16.27 2.60
C TYR A 599 12.83 -15.63 2.48
N SER A 600 12.64 -14.68 1.55
CA SER A 600 11.31 -14.09 1.28
C SER A 600 10.29 -15.15 0.85
N ALA A 601 10.68 -16.04 -0.08
CA ALA A 601 9.81 -17.12 -0.55
C ALA A 601 9.39 -18.06 0.60
N ILE A 602 10.34 -18.43 1.49
CA ILE A 602 10.06 -19.26 2.68
C ILE A 602 9.06 -18.57 3.61
N ILE A 603 9.29 -17.30 3.97
CA ILE A 603 8.40 -16.57 4.87
C ILE A 603 6.99 -16.48 4.28
N TYR A 604 6.88 -16.14 2.99
CA TYR A 604 5.60 -16.05 2.31
C TYR A 604 4.85 -17.39 2.34
N CYS A 605 5.50 -18.49 1.96
CA CYS A 605 4.87 -19.81 1.96
C CYS A 605 4.39 -20.20 3.37
N LEU A 606 5.23 -19.99 4.39
CA LEU A 606 4.85 -20.27 5.78
C LEU A 606 3.65 -19.42 6.21
N ARG A 607 3.58 -18.15 5.82
CA ARG A 607 2.42 -17.30 6.13
C ARG A 607 1.14 -17.82 5.46
N CYS A 608 1.22 -18.20 4.19
CA CYS A 608 0.09 -18.75 3.43
C CYS A 608 -0.44 -20.06 4.04
N LEU A 609 0.44 -20.87 4.64
CA LEU A 609 0.07 -22.13 5.28
C LEU A 609 -0.52 -21.96 6.69
N ILE A 610 -0.37 -20.79 7.32
CA ILE A 610 -0.89 -20.51 8.66
C ILE A 610 -2.30 -19.92 8.57
N SER A 611 -3.30 -20.69 9.01
CA SER A 611 -4.71 -20.26 9.12
C SER A 611 -5.02 -19.44 10.38
N GLU A 612 -4.08 -18.60 10.83
CA GLU A 612 -4.27 -17.64 11.92
C GLU A 612 -3.90 -16.23 11.45
N ASP A 613 -4.54 -15.21 12.00
CA ASP A 613 -4.16 -13.83 11.78
C ASP A 613 -2.90 -13.51 12.62
N ILE A 614 -1.75 -13.68 11.98
CA ILE A 614 -0.45 -13.35 12.55
C ILE A 614 0.24 -12.26 11.71
N PRO A 615 0.86 -11.27 12.35
CA PRO A 615 1.69 -10.30 11.65
C PRO A 615 2.92 -11.00 11.09
N LEU A 616 3.32 -10.61 9.88
CA LEU A 616 4.47 -11.16 9.22
C LEU A 616 5.73 -10.44 9.69
N ASN A 617 6.59 -11.14 10.42
CA ASN A 617 7.78 -10.58 11.06
C ASN A 617 8.90 -11.63 11.17
N GLN A 618 10.06 -11.20 11.69
CA GLN A 618 11.26 -12.04 11.80
C GLN A 618 11.07 -13.32 12.65
N GLY A 619 10.07 -13.34 13.54
CA GLY A 619 9.70 -14.51 14.34
C GLY A 619 9.34 -15.73 13.51
N CYS A 620 8.81 -15.54 12.30
CA CYS A 620 8.44 -16.64 11.40
C CYS A 620 9.63 -17.50 10.94
N LEU A 621 10.83 -16.92 10.83
CA LEU A 621 12.04 -17.64 10.42
C LEU A 621 12.81 -18.26 11.57
N LYS A 622 12.56 -17.83 12.82
CA LYS A 622 13.34 -18.28 13.97
C LYS A 622 13.35 -19.80 14.21
N PRO A 623 12.29 -20.58 13.92
CA PRO A 623 12.33 -22.04 14.02
C PRO A 623 12.87 -22.74 12.76
N ILE A 624 13.28 -21.99 11.73
CA ILE A 624 13.68 -22.49 10.42
C ILE A 624 15.20 -22.37 10.25
N GLU A 625 15.85 -23.47 9.93
CA GLU A 625 17.22 -23.49 9.43
C GLU A 625 17.19 -23.59 7.91
N VAL A 626 17.88 -22.69 7.21
CA VAL A 626 17.93 -22.70 5.74
C VAL A 626 19.35 -23.02 5.30
N LYS A 627 19.49 -24.03 4.43
CA LYS A 627 20.76 -24.42 3.82
C LYS A 627 20.66 -24.20 2.33
N ILE A 628 21.40 -23.21 1.83
CA ILE A 628 21.52 -22.91 0.40
C ILE A 628 22.92 -23.34 -0.04
N PRO A 629 23.06 -24.18 -1.08
CA PRO A 629 24.38 -24.55 -1.59
C PRO A 629 25.13 -23.30 -2.07
N LYS A 630 26.38 -23.14 -1.60
CA LYS A 630 27.23 -22.02 -2.03
C LYS A 630 27.49 -22.09 -3.52
N ASN A 631 27.56 -20.93 -4.18
CA ASN A 631 27.80 -20.81 -5.62
C ASN A 631 26.70 -21.49 -6.48
N SER A 632 25.53 -21.73 -5.91
CA SER A 632 24.32 -22.06 -6.68
C SER A 632 23.69 -20.78 -7.23
N PHE A 633 22.76 -20.89 -8.17
CA PHE A 633 22.01 -19.70 -8.61
C PHE A 633 21.03 -19.16 -7.54
N LEU A 634 20.94 -19.78 -6.36
CA LEU A 634 20.26 -19.22 -5.17
C LEU A 634 21.25 -18.60 -4.15
N SER A 635 22.56 -18.72 -4.39
CA SER A 635 23.66 -18.10 -3.65
C SER A 635 24.76 -17.67 -4.64
N PRO A 636 24.44 -16.72 -5.54
CA PRO A 636 25.36 -16.30 -6.59
C PRO A 636 26.48 -15.40 -6.03
N SER A 637 27.52 -15.25 -6.84
CA SER A 637 28.64 -14.34 -6.63
C SER A 637 28.21 -12.87 -6.76
N GLU A 638 29.03 -11.97 -6.20
CA GLU A 638 28.80 -10.53 -6.17
C GLU A 638 28.55 -9.91 -7.56
N LYS A 639 29.18 -10.47 -8.60
CA LYS A 639 29.18 -9.91 -9.96
C LYS A 639 28.10 -10.50 -10.86
N ALA A 640 27.43 -11.56 -10.43
CA ALA A 640 26.41 -12.21 -11.24
C ALA A 640 25.25 -11.25 -11.53
N ALA A 641 24.70 -11.31 -12.74
CA ALA A 641 23.42 -10.68 -13.05
C ALA A 641 22.30 -11.37 -12.26
N VAL A 642 21.39 -10.57 -11.67
CA VAL A 642 20.36 -11.07 -10.73
C VAL A 642 18.94 -10.63 -11.03
N VAL A 643 18.74 -9.78 -12.04
CA VAL A 643 17.42 -9.14 -12.24
C VAL A 643 16.29 -10.15 -12.42
N GLY A 644 16.55 -11.23 -13.17
CA GLY A 644 15.61 -12.34 -13.34
C GLY A 644 15.43 -13.21 -12.09
N GLY A 645 16.38 -13.21 -11.17
CA GLY A 645 16.27 -13.93 -9.90
C GLY A 645 15.10 -13.45 -9.03
N ASN A 646 14.91 -12.13 -8.97
CA ASN A 646 13.85 -11.52 -8.18
C ASN A 646 12.45 -11.79 -8.76
N VAL A 647 12.30 -11.80 -10.08
CA VAL A 647 10.99 -11.83 -10.75
C VAL A 647 10.61 -13.20 -11.32
N LEU A 648 11.59 -14.05 -11.64
CA LEU A 648 11.36 -15.38 -12.22
C LEU A 648 11.68 -16.50 -11.23
N THR A 649 12.93 -16.53 -10.75
CA THR A 649 13.41 -17.60 -9.87
C THR A 649 12.68 -17.61 -8.54
N SER A 650 12.34 -16.45 -7.99
CA SER A 650 11.54 -16.31 -6.77
C SER A 650 10.16 -17.01 -6.87
N GLN A 651 9.50 -16.92 -8.03
CA GLN A 651 8.23 -17.61 -8.29
C GLN A 651 8.46 -19.12 -8.29
N ARG A 652 9.54 -19.59 -8.93
CA ARG A 652 9.86 -21.01 -8.99
C ARG A 652 10.23 -21.60 -7.64
N VAL A 653 11.01 -20.88 -6.82
CA VAL A 653 11.31 -21.28 -5.43
C VAL A 653 10.01 -21.41 -4.63
N THR A 654 9.08 -20.46 -4.80
CA THR A 654 7.76 -20.51 -4.16
C THR A 654 6.96 -21.75 -4.58
N ASP A 655 6.90 -22.02 -5.88
CA ASP A 655 6.24 -23.22 -6.40
C ASP A 655 6.85 -24.50 -5.82
N VAL A 656 8.18 -24.60 -5.71
CA VAL A 656 8.87 -25.77 -5.11
C VAL A 656 8.54 -25.94 -3.63
N ILE A 657 8.52 -24.85 -2.86
CA ILE A 657 8.17 -24.90 -1.43
C ILE A 657 6.72 -25.38 -1.27
N LEU A 658 5.77 -24.80 -2.01
CA LEU A 658 4.35 -25.19 -1.93
C LEU A 658 4.12 -26.63 -2.41
N LYS A 659 4.89 -27.09 -3.40
CA LYS A 659 4.90 -28.50 -3.85
C LYS A 659 5.39 -29.45 -2.77
N CYS A 660 6.47 -29.11 -2.05
CA CYS A 660 6.97 -29.86 -0.90
C CYS A 660 5.88 -30.08 0.15
N PHE A 661 5.12 -29.03 0.48
CA PHE A 661 4.02 -29.11 1.44
C PHE A 661 2.74 -29.74 0.88
N GLN A 662 2.70 -30.06 -0.42
CA GLN A 662 1.50 -30.48 -1.17
C GLN A 662 0.31 -29.57 -0.83
N ALA A 663 0.52 -28.27 -0.94
CA ALA A 663 -0.42 -27.24 -0.51
C ALA A 663 -1.43 -26.87 -1.60
N CYS A 664 -0.95 -26.65 -2.82
CA CYS A 664 -1.74 -26.30 -4.01
C CYS A 664 -0.99 -26.69 -5.29
N ALA A 665 -1.70 -26.70 -6.42
CA ALA A 665 -1.07 -26.78 -7.73
C ALA A 665 -0.27 -25.51 -8.04
N ALA A 666 0.58 -25.55 -9.07
CA ALA A 666 1.39 -24.39 -9.44
C ALA A 666 0.50 -23.24 -9.94
N SER A 667 0.83 -22.01 -9.56
CA SER A 667 0.33 -20.84 -10.28
C SER A 667 1.16 -20.66 -11.57
N GLN A 668 0.94 -19.56 -12.30
CA GLN A 668 1.67 -19.23 -13.52
C GLN A 668 3.20 -19.28 -13.42
N GLY A 669 3.79 -19.29 -12.21
CA GLY A 669 5.22 -19.49 -11.98
C GLY A 669 6.14 -18.44 -12.61
N ASP A 670 5.60 -17.25 -12.90
CA ASP A 670 6.26 -16.15 -13.61
C ASP A 670 5.58 -14.80 -13.23
N THR A 671 6.24 -13.68 -13.53
CA THR A 671 5.68 -12.32 -13.49
C THR A 671 5.55 -11.69 -14.88
N ASN A 672 6.02 -12.36 -15.94
CA ASN A 672 5.88 -11.96 -17.35
C ASN A 672 6.41 -10.53 -17.62
N ASN A 673 7.65 -10.27 -17.24
CA ASN A 673 8.23 -8.92 -17.22
C ASN A 673 8.40 -8.37 -18.63
N LEU A 674 7.63 -7.34 -18.96
CA LEU A 674 7.74 -6.61 -20.21
C LEU A 674 8.41 -5.26 -19.94
N THR A 675 9.46 -4.95 -20.69
CA THR A 675 10.05 -3.61 -20.72
C THR A 675 10.13 -3.07 -22.11
N PHE A 676 10.04 -1.76 -22.24
CA PHE A 676 10.36 -1.08 -23.48
C PHE A 676 10.79 0.35 -23.25
N GLY A 677 11.46 0.93 -24.23
CA GLY A 677 11.88 2.32 -24.17
C GLY A 677 12.92 2.66 -25.21
N PHE A 678 13.52 3.84 -25.06
CA PHE A 678 14.65 4.31 -25.86
C PHE A 678 15.42 5.41 -25.12
N GLY A 679 16.53 5.85 -25.69
CA GLY A 679 17.36 6.93 -25.15
C GLY A 679 18.48 6.45 -24.24
N GLY A 680 19.06 7.39 -23.49
CA GLY A 680 20.24 7.17 -22.66
C GLY A 680 21.50 7.85 -23.21
N ASN A 681 22.62 7.66 -22.51
CA ASN A 681 23.93 8.24 -22.78
C ASN A 681 25.00 7.15 -22.98
N LEU A 682 24.76 6.27 -23.97
CA LEU A 682 25.64 5.14 -24.26
C LEU A 682 27.12 5.55 -24.37
N ASN A 683 27.98 4.85 -23.61
CA ASN A 683 29.43 5.08 -23.57
C ASN A 683 29.84 6.55 -23.30
N GLY A 684 29.06 7.29 -22.51
CA GLY A 684 29.34 8.71 -22.22
C GLY A 684 29.13 9.67 -23.40
N GLY A 685 28.44 9.21 -24.47
CA GLY A 685 28.05 10.06 -25.59
C GLY A 685 26.93 11.05 -25.24
N THR A 686 26.56 11.90 -26.20
CA THR A 686 25.48 12.91 -26.02
C THR A 686 24.19 12.23 -25.59
N ALA A 687 23.67 12.63 -24.42
CA ALA A 687 22.46 12.07 -23.85
C ALA A 687 21.26 12.26 -24.79
N THR A 688 20.62 11.16 -25.15
CA THR A 688 19.33 11.18 -25.85
C THR A 688 18.23 11.07 -24.81
N LYS A 689 17.42 12.12 -24.67
CA LYS A 689 16.25 12.09 -23.78
C LYS A 689 15.28 11.00 -24.25
N GLY A 690 14.88 10.13 -23.33
CA GLY A 690 13.99 9.02 -23.60
C GLY A 690 13.27 8.58 -22.33
N PHE A 691 12.89 7.31 -22.26
CA PHE A 691 12.22 6.73 -21.10
C PHE A 691 12.47 5.21 -21.04
N GLY A 692 12.27 4.64 -19.85
CA GLY A 692 12.10 3.20 -19.65
C GLY A 692 10.71 2.91 -19.08
N TYR A 693 10.07 1.85 -19.57
CA TYR A 693 8.84 1.29 -19.03
C TYR A 693 9.11 -0.12 -18.50
N TYR A 694 8.47 -0.46 -17.38
CA TYR A 694 8.50 -1.80 -16.81
C TYR A 694 7.13 -2.20 -16.25
N GLU A 695 6.69 -3.40 -16.63
CA GLU A 695 5.45 -4.02 -16.18
C GLU A 695 5.60 -5.52 -15.89
N THR A 696 4.93 -5.98 -14.82
CA THR A 696 4.61 -7.40 -14.60
C THR A 696 3.19 -7.67 -15.05
N ILE A 697 2.98 -8.76 -15.78
CA ILE A 697 1.67 -9.12 -16.36
C ILE A 697 1.12 -10.34 -15.61
N ALA A 698 -0.14 -10.26 -15.20
CA ALA A 698 -0.84 -11.27 -14.43
C ALA A 698 -1.05 -12.59 -15.20
N GLY A 699 -1.43 -13.66 -14.50
CA GLY A 699 -1.70 -14.97 -15.10
C GLY A 699 -2.66 -15.81 -14.28
N GLY A 700 -2.64 -17.12 -14.48
CA GLY A 700 -3.50 -18.05 -13.73
C GLY A 700 -2.92 -18.43 -12.37
N SER A 701 -3.77 -18.49 -11.34
CA SER A 701 -3.38 -19.07 -10.04
C SER A 701 -3.70 -20.56 -9.96
N GLY A 702 -2.91 -21.30 -9.16
CA GLY A 702 -3.08 -22.73 -8.97
C GLY A 702 -4.32 -23.09 -8.14
N ALA A 703 -4.99 -24.18 -8.51
CA ALA A 703 -6.09 -24.73 -7.73
C ALA A 703 -5.61 -25.43 -6.45
N GLY A 704 -6.51 -25.59 -5.47
CA GLY A 704 -6.23 -26.28 -4.22
C GLY A 704 -7.28 -27.33 -3.86
N PRO A 705 -7.15 -27.94 -2.66
CA PRO A 705 -8.05 -29.00 -2.19
C PRO A 705 -9.52 -28.62 -2.15
N ASP A 706 -9.80 -27.34 -1.94
CA ASP A 706 -11.14 -26.82 -1.72
C ASP A 706 -11.45 -25.50 -2.44
N TRP A 707 -10.62 -25.11 -3.42
CA TRP A 707 -10.81 -23.91 -4.23
C TRP A 707 -10.36 -24.08 -5.69
N GLU A 708 -11.04 -23.37 -6.60
CA GLU A 708 -10.60 -23.17 -7.99
C GLU A 708 -9.51 -22.10 -8.05
N GLY A 709 -8.64 -22.18 -9.05
CA GLY A 709 -7.72 -21.11 -9.37
C GLY A 709 -8.44 -19.87 -9.92
N THR A 710 -8.05 -18.70 -9.44
CA THR A 710 -8.45 -17.39 -9.96
C THR A 710 -7.69 -17.05 -11.24
N SER A 711 -8.39 -16.52 -12.24
CA SER A 711 -7.83 -16.15 -13.55
C SER A 711 -7.35 -14.71 -13.58
N GLY A 712 -6.27 -14.43 -14.32
CA GLY A 712 -5.77 -13.08 -14.57
C GLY A 712 -5.36 -12.30 -13.33
N VAL A 713 -4.75 -12.96 -12.35
CA VAL A 713 -4.27 -12.34 -11.11
C VAL A 713 -2.75 -12.45 -10.96
N HIS A 714 -2.16 -11.46 -10.30
CA HIS A 714 -0.79 -11.55 -9.82
C HIS A 714 -0.73 -12.54 -8.65
N THR A 715 0.30 -13.39 -8.65
CA THR A 715 0.42 -14.50 -7.69
C THR A 715 1.76 -14.48 -6.99
N HIS A 716 1.77 -14.99 -5.77
CA HIS A 716 2.99 -15.33 -5.03
C HIS A 716 3.93 -14.14 -4.80
N MET A 717 5.09 -14.09 -5.45
CA MET A 717 6.12 -13.08 -5.22
C MET A 717 5.77 -11.71 -5.78
N THR A 718 4.59 -11.55 -6.37
CA THR A 718 4.14 -10.30 -6.97
C THR A 718 2.69 -10.01 -6.58
N ASN A 719 2.39 -8.75 -6.31
CA ASN A 719 1.08 -8.24 -5.88
C ASN A 719 0.91 -6.77 -6.32
N THR A 720 1.36 -6.47 -7.53
CA THR A 720 1.24 -5.14 -8.15
C THR A 720 -0.14 -4.99 -8.80
N ARG A 721 -0.66 -3.76 -8.88
CA ARG A 721 -1.81 -3.46 -9.73
C ARG A 721 -1.41 -3.49 -11.21
N ILE A 722 -2.37 -3.80 -12.08
CA ILE A 722 -2.25 -3.54 -13.52
C ILE A 722 -2.14 -2.03 -13.74
N THR A 723 -1.39 -1.58 -14.75
CA THR A 723 -1.48 -0.18 -15.18
C THR A 723 -2.83 0.03 -15.86
N ASP A 724 -3.56 1.06 -15.42
CA ASP A 724 -4.79 1.48 -16.07
C ASP A 724 -4.56 1.76 -17.58
N ALA A 725 -5.50 1.32 -18.42
CA ALA A 725 -5.33 1.39 -19.87
C ALA A 725 -5.22 2.84 -20.37
N GLU A 726 -6.01 3.76 -19.81
CA GLU A 726 -5.98 5.17 -20.21
C GLU A 726 -4.69 5.84 -19.73
N VAL A 727 -4.25 5.53 -18.51
CA VAL A 727 -2.96 6.01 -17.98
C VAL A 727 -1.80 5.49 -18.84
N PHE A 728 -1.84 4.22 -19.23
CA PHE A 728 -0.82 3.57 -20.04
C PHE A 728 -0.69 4.24 -21.42
N GLU A 729 -1.80 4.44 -22.13
CA GLU A 729 -1.81 5.11 -23.44
C GLU A 729 -1.52 6.62 -23.36
N ARG A 730 -1.90 7.28 -22.25
CA ARG A 730 -1.62 8.71 -22.02
C ARG A 730 -0.13 8.96 -21.79
N ARG A 731 0.55 8.06 -21.08
CA ARG A 731 1.94 8.24 -20.64
C ARG A 731 2.96 7.69 -21.61
N TYR A 732 2.62 6.63 -22.35
CA TYR A 732 3.53 5.96 -23.28
C TYR A 732 3.00 5.98 -24.71
N PRO A 733 3.90 6.01 -25.72
CA PRO A 733 3.53 6.06 -27.13
C PRO A 733 3.09 4.67 -27.63
N VAL A 734 2.00 4.16 -27.07
CA VAL A 734 1.46 2.82 -27.32
C VAL A 734 -0.06 2.87 -27.50
N LEU A 735 -0.63 1.81 -28.06
CA LEU A 735 -2.05 1.51 -28.02
C LEU A 735 -2.24 0.10 -27.44
N LEU A 736 -3.10 -0.05 -26.45
CA LEU A 736 -3.49 -1.34 -25.89
C LEU A 736 -4.65 -1.90 -26.74
N ARG A 737 -4.32 -2.83 -27.64
CA ARG A 737 -5.28 -3.45 -28.57
C ARG A 737 -6.19 -4.44 -27.87
N GLU A 738 -5.64 -5.22 -26.95
CA GLU A 738 -6.36 -6.23 -26.20
C GLU A 738 -5.74 -6.41 -24.81
N PHE A 739 -6.61 -6.51 -23.80
CA PHE A 739 -6.24 -7.06 -22.50
C PHE A 739 -7.40 -7.92 -21.98
N SER A 740 -7.26 -9.24 -22.10
CA SER A 740 -8.35 -10.19 -21.87
C SER A 740 -7.87 -11.45 -21.14
N ILE A 741 -8.79 -12.21 -20.52
CA ILE A 741 -8.48 -13.54 -20.01
C ILE A 741 -8.21 -14.49 -21.19
N ARG A 742 -7.20 -15.35 -21.08
CA ARG A 742 -6.81 -16.37 -22.06
C ARG A 742 -7.57 -17.68 -21.81
N PRO A 743 -8.72 -17.93 -22.46
CA PRO A 743 -9.62 -19.01 -22.05
C PRO A 743 -9.00 -20.39 -22.32
N GLY A 744 -9.22 -21.33 -21.39
CA GLY A 744 -8.76 -22.71 -21.53
C GLY A 744 -7.25 -22.90 -21.31
N SER A 745 -6.56 -21.92 -20.73
CA SER A 745 -5.14 -22.00 -20.40
C SER A 745 -4.87 -22.60 -19.02
N GLY A 746 -5.81 -22.54 -18.09
CA GLY A 746 -5.74 -23.24 -16.80
C GLY A 746 -5.88 -24.75 -16.92
N GLY A 747 -5.17 -25.50 -16.08
CA GLY A 747 -5.21 -26.96 -16.03
C GLY A 747 -6.52 -27.50 -15.46
N GLU A 748 -7.01 -28.61 -16.02
CA GLU A 748 -8.24 -29.25 -15.57
C GLU A 748 -8.02 -30.08 -14.30
N GLY A 749 -9.06 -30.26 -13.49
CA GLY A 749 -8.99 -31.03 -12.25
C GLY A 749 -10.35 -31.20 -11.60
N GLN A 750 -10.39 -31.83 -10.42
CA GLN A 750 -11.53 -31.70 -9.51
C GLN A 750 -11.82 -30.20 -9.29
N HIS A 751 -10.76 -29.44 -9.04
CA HIS A 751 -10.76 -27.98 -9.06
C HIS A 751 -9.83 -27.51 -10.19
N ARG A 752 -10.34 -26.64 -11.05
CA ARG A 752 -9.66 -26.13 -12.23
C ARG A 752 -8.71 -25.00 -11.83
N GLY A 753 -7.54 -24.95 -12.47
CA GLY A 753 -6.62 -23.83 -12.35
C GLY A 753 -7.13 -22.57 -13.07
N GLY A 754 -6.61 -21.41 -12.68
CA GLY A 754 -6.97 -20.13 -13.28
C GLY A 754 -6.42 -19.98 -14.70
N ASP A 755 -7.14 -19.26 -15.55
CA ASP A 755 -6.67 -18.88 -16.87
C ASP A 755 -5.66 -17.71 -16.79
N GLY A 756 -4.68 -17.72 -17.69
CA GLY A 756 -3.78 -16.60 -17.95
C GLY A 756 -4.47 -15.42 -18.64
N VAL A 757 -3.69 -14.51 -19.20
CA VAL A 757 -4.19 -13.32 -19.93
C VAL A 757 -3.51 -13.16 -21.28
N ILE A 758 -4.15 -12.40 -22.16
CA ILE A 758 -3.62 -11.91 -23.43
C ILE A 758 -3.42 -10.41 -23.28
N ARG A 759 -2.20 -9.92 -23.56
CA ARG A 759 -1.88 -8.48 -23.58
C ARG A 759 -1.23 -8.13 -24.92
N ASP A 760 -1.95 -7.36 -25.75
CA ASP A 760 -1.55 -6.96 -27.11
C ASP A 760 -1.29 -5.45 -27.17
N ILE A 761 -0.03 -5.07 -27.37
CA ILE A 761 0.43 -3.69 -27.31
C ILE A 761 1.03 -3.30 -28.66
N GLU A 762 0.50 -2.25 -29.27
CA GLU A 762 1.02 -1.65 -30.50
C GLU A 762 1.87 -0.41 -30.19
N PHE A 763 3.07 -0.33 -30.77
CA PHE A 763 3.98 0.80 -30.57
C PHE A 763 3.76 1.90 -31.61
N ARG A 764 3.77 3.17 -31.18
CA ARG A 764 3.54 4.34 -32.05
C ARG A 764 4.82 5.02 -32.50
N ILE A 765 5.95 4.72 -31.86
CA ILE A 765 7.29 5.18 -32.23
C ILE A 765 8.26 3.98 -32.24
N PRO A 766 9.46 4.10 -32.84
CA PRO A 766 10.49 3.08 -32.68
C PRO A 766 10.90 2.94 -31.21
N VAL A 767 10.86 1.71 -30.68
CA VAL A 767 11.31 1.39 -29.33
C VAL A 767 12.04 0.06 -29.30
N GLN A 768 12.92 -0.08 -28.31
CA GLN A 768 13.44 -1.38 -27.94
C GLN A 768 12.46 -2.04 -26.98
N VAL A 769 12.09 -3.30 -27.24
CA VAL A 769 11.14 -4.07 -26.44
C VAL A 769 11.84 -5.33 -25.95
N SER A 770 11.78 -5.60 -24.66
CA SER A 770 12.35 -6.78 -24.03
C SER A 770 11.31 -7.54 -23.23
N ILE A 771 11.39 -8.86 -23.29
CA ILE A 771 10.57 -9.77 -22.49
C ILE A 771 11.50 -10.65 -21.66
N LEU A 772 11.26 -10.71 -20.36
CA LEU A 772 11.95 -11.55 -19.39
C LEU A 772 10.91 -12.41 -18.67
N SER A 773 10.74 -13.65 -19.13
CA SER A 773 9.68 -14.56 -18.70
C SER A 773 10.14 -16.01 -18.55
N GLU A 774 9.31 -16.84 -17.90
CA GLU A 774 9.49 -18.28 -17.60
C GLU A 774 8.23 -19.08 -17.93
N ARG A 775 8.23 -20.41 -17.80
CA ARG A 775 7.07 -21.27 -18.12
C ARG A 775 6.65 -21.15 -19.59
N ARG A 776 7.64 -21.02 -20.46
CA ARG A 776 7.52 -21.13 -21.93
C ARG A 776 8.01 -22.50 -22.41
N VAL A 777 8.76 -23.22 -21.57
CA VAL A 777 9.22 -24.59 -21.80
C VAL A 777 8.51 -25.55 -20.85
N TYR A 778 8.62 -25.34 -19.54
CA TYR A 778 7.98 -26.20 -18.54
C TYR A 778 6.59 -25.70 -18.15
N HIS A 779 5.62 -26.60 -18.14
CA HIS A 779 4.23 -26.28 -17.80
C HIS A 779 4.06 -25.98 -16.30
N PRO A 780 3.17 -25.06 -15.90
CA PRO A 780 2.68 -24.99 -14.51
C PRO A 780 2.02 -26.30 -14.12
N TYR A 781 2.57 -27.00 -13.12
CA TYR A 781 2.16 -28.36 -12.78
C TYR A 781 0.79 -28.43 -12.09
N GLY A 782 0.01 -29.46 -12.41
CA GLY A 782 -1.14 -29.90 -11.63
C GLY A 782 -0.72 -30.69 -10.39
N LEU A 783 -1.63 -30.86 -9.42
CA LEU A 783 -1.35 -31.59 -8.18
C LEU A 783 -2.47 -32.55 -7.79
N ASN A 784 -2.10 -33.66 -7.13
CA ASN A 784 -3.03 -34.70 -6.66
C ASN A 784 -3.97 -35.26 -7.74
N GLY A 785 -3.46 -35.39 -8.98
CA GLY A 785 -4.21 -35.91 -10.13
C GLY A 785 -4.86 -34.85 -11.01
N GLY A 786 -4.69 -33.55 -10.70
CA GLY A 786 -5.02 -32.47 -11.62
C GLY A 786 -4.02 -32.36 -12.77
N GLU A 787 -4.46 -31.80 -13.89
CA GLU A 787 -3.68 -31.62 -15.10
C GLU A 787 -2.86 -30.33 -15.06
N ASP A 788 -1.76 -30.32 -15.82
CA ASP A 788 -0.89 -29.16 -15.98
C ASP A 788 -1.58 -28.05 -16.79
N ALA A 789 -1.21 -26.80 -16.53
CA ALA A 789 -1.69 -25.65 -17.28
C ALA A 789 -0.96 -25.49 -18.63
N GLN A 790 -1.46 -24.63 -19.50
CA GLN A 790 -0.74 -24.25 -20.71
C GLN A 790 0.41 -23.28 -20.41
N CYS A 791 1.55 -23.48 -21.08
CA CYS A 791 2.67 -22.54 -21.10
C CYS A 791 2.27 -21.17 -21.68
N GLY A 792 3.05 -20.15 -21.32
CA GLY A 792 2.96 -18.81 -21.92
C GLY A 792 3.59 -18.76 -23.32
N GLN A 793 3.31 -17.69 -24.07
CA GLN A 793 3.87 -17.46 -25.40
C GLN A 793 4.00 -15.96 -25.71
N ASN A 794 5.16 -15.55 -26.23
CA ASN A 794 5.46 -14.16 -26.57
C ASN A 794 5.58 -14.01 -28.09
N ILE A 795 4.69 -13.24 -28.72
CA ILE A 795 4.61 -13.10 -30.18
C ILE A 795 4.86 -11.66 -30.60
N TRP A 796 5.87 -11.44 -31.43
CA TRP A 796 6.08 -10.18 -32.15
C TRP A 796 5.30 -10.21 -33.47
N VAL A 797 4.40 -9.24 -33.66
CA VAL A 797 3.67 -9.04 -34.91
C VAL A 797 4.32 -7.93 -35.71
N ARG A 798 4.89 -8.30 -36.85
CA ARG A 798 5.62 -7.40 -37.75
C ARG A 798 4.80 -7.06 -38.97
N LYS A 799 4.93 -5.83 -39.45
CA LYS A 799 4.50 -5.46 -40.79
C LYS A 799 5.67 -5.67 -41.74
N VAL A 800 5.52 -6.58 -42.68
CA VAL A 800 6.52 -6.86 -43.73
C VAL A 800 5.92 -6.61 -45.12
N PRO A 801 6.68 -6.09 -46.10
CA PRO A 801 6.19 -5.96 -47.47
C PRO A 801 5.85 -7.33 -48.04
N ARG A 802 4.73 -7.43 -48.75
CA ARG A 802 4.36 -8.66 -49.45
C ARG A 802 5.36 -8.96 -50.56
N LYS A 803 5.74 -10.23 -50.71
CA LYS A 803 6.71 -10.66 -51.74
C LYS A 803 6.21 -10.39 -53.17
N ASP A 804 4.91 -10.52 -53.38
CA ASP A 804 4.21 -10.38 -54.66
C ASP A 804 3.72 -8.94 -54.94
N SER A 805 3.73 -8.07 -53.93
CA SER A 805 3.31 -6.66 -54.07
C SER A 805 3.98 -5.81 -52.98
N PRO A 806 5.24 -5.36 -53.20
CA PRO A 806 6.03 -4.64 -52.20
C PRO A 806 5.40 -3.33 -51.68
N GLU A 807 4.45 -2.77 -52.44
CA GLU A 807 3.65 -1.59 -52.06
C GLU A 807 2.62 -1.89 -50.95
N THR A 808 2.37 -3.17 -50.67
CA THR A 808 1.38 -3.66 -49.70
C THR A 808 2.04 -4.44 -48.57
N TRP A 809 1.40 -4.48 -47.40
CA TRP A 809 1.95 -5.09 -46.18
C TRP A 809 1.19 -6.36 -45.80
N GLU A 810 1.91 -7.32 -45.20
CA GLU A 810 1.33 -8.47 -44.49
C GLU A 810 1.83 -8.53 -43.04
N GLU A 811 1.03 -9.15 -42.17
CA GLU A 811 1.44 -9.42 -40.80
C GLU A 811 2.25 -10.71 -40.72
N ARG A 812 3.46 -10.64 -40.15
CA ARG A 812 4.26 -11.80 -39.80
C ARG A 812 4.33 -11.96 -38.30
N ARG A 813 3.93 -13.13 -37.79
CA ARG A 813 4.05 -13.49 -36.37
C ARG A 813 5.36 -14.21 -36.11
N VAL A 814 6.14 -13.72 -35.15
CA VAL A 814 7.45 -14.27 -34.77
C VAL A 814 7.41 -14.62 -33.29
N ASN A 815 7.69 -15.88 -32.93
CA ASN A 815 7.84 -16.28 -31.54
C ASN A 815 9.18 -15.74 -31.00
N LEU A 816 9.13 -14.93 -29.95
CA LEU A 816 10.32 -14.36 -29.30
C LEU A 816 10.99 -15.32 -28.32
N GLY A 817 10.31 -16.39 -27.90
CA GLY A 817 10.75 -17.25 -26.80
C GLY A 817 10.57 -16.57 -25.44
N ALA A 818 11.16 -17.15 -24.39
CA ALA A 818 10.98 -16.73 -23.00
C ALA A 818 11.71 -15.42 -22.66
N LYS A 819 12.92 -15.24 -23.20
CA LYS A 819 13.83 -14.13 -22.86
C LYS A 819 14.41 -13.58 -24.14
N ASN A 820 14.04 -12.37 -24.54
CA ASN A 820 14.50 -11.78 -25.80
C ASN A 820 14.34 -10.27 -25.85
N THR A 821 15.06 -9.64 -26.78
CA THR A 821 14.98 -8.21 -27.08
C THR A 821 14.83 -7.98 -28.58
N ALA A 822 13.91 -7.10 -28.97
CA ALA A 822 13.68 -6.74 -30.37
C ALA A 822 13.54 -5.22 -30.53
N GLN A 823 13.99 -4.71 -31.68
CA GLN A 823 13.73 -3.32 -32.10
C GLN A 823 12.41 -3.29 -32.86
N MET A 824 11.37 -2.73 -32.24
CA MET A 824 10.04 -2.66 -32.83
C MET A 824 9.81 -1.31 -33.50
N LYS A 825 9.17 -1.34 -34.67
CA LYS A 825 8.83 -0.15 -35.47
C LYS A 825 7.41 0.35 -35.17
N PRO A 826 7.08 1.60 -35.52
CA PRO A 826 5.70 2.09 -35.44
C PRO A 826 4.72 1.16 -36.15
N GLY A 827 3.64 0.80 -35.45
CA GLY A 827 2.59 -0.09 -35.92
C GLY A 827 2.91 -1.59 -35.81
N GLU A 828 4.08 -1.98 -35.30
CA GLU A 828 4.36 -3.35 -34.87
C GLU A 828 3.86 -3.59 -33.44
N ARG A 829 3.64 -4.86 -33.08
CA ARG A 829 2.99 -5.24 -31.81
C ARG A 829 3.74 -6.32 -31.05
N ILE A 830 3.62 -6.30 -29.72
CA ILE A 830 3.97 -7.43 -28.84
C ILE A 830 2.68 -8.02 -28.26
N ILE A 831 2.47 -9.32 -28.44
CA ILE A 831 1.38 -10.07 -27.82
C ILE A 831 1.99 -11.01 -26.78
N VAL A 832 1.66 -10.78 -25.51
CA VAL A 832 2.06 -11.64 -24.39
C VAL A 832 0.86 -12.50 -24.00
N ASN A 833 0.98 -13.81 -24.19
CA ASN A 833 0.06 -14.80 -23.65
C ASN A 833 0.69 -15.36 -22.37
N THR A 834 0.11 -15.07 -21.21
CA THR A 834 0.68 -15.55 -19.95
C THR A 834 0.25 -17.00 -19.65
N PRO A 835 1.01 -17.72 -18.80
CA PRO A 835 0.66 -19.08 -18.41
C PRO A 835 -0.64 -19.14 -17.57
N GLY A 836 -1.32 -20.28 -17.63
CA GLY A 836 -2.40 -20.60 -16.69
C GLY A 836 -1.87 -21.12 -15.35
N GLY A 837 -2.77 -21.47 -14.43
CA GLY A 837 -2.47 -22.22 -13.21
C GLY A 837 -2.84 -23.69 -13.34
N GLY A 838 -2.15 -24.58 -12.63
CA GLY A 838 -2.39 -26.03 -12.65
C GLY A 838 -3.70 -26.42 -11.94
N GLY A 839 -4.28 -27.54 -12.35
CA GLY A 839 -5.48 -28.11 -11.75
C GLY A 839 -5.17 -28.92 -10.48
N TRP A 840 -6.18 -29.11 -9.64
CA TRP A 840 -6.10 -29.94 -8.44
C TRP A 840 -7.09 -31.10 -8.51
N GLY A 841 -6.66 -32.30 -8.15
CA GLY A 841 -7.53 -33.48 -8.07
C GLY A 841 -7.92 -34.03 -9.44
N THR A 842 -8.38 -35.28 -9.50
CA THR A 842 -8.73 -35.91 -10.78
C THR A 842 -9.92 -35.22 -11.47
N PRO A 843 -9.81 -34.81 -12.75
CA PRO A 843 -10.91 -34.24 -13.53
C PRO A 843 -12.18 -35.09 -13.47
N GLY A 844 -13.33 -34.42 -13.34
CA GLY A 844 -14.64 -35.08 -13.23
C GLY A 844 -15.00 -35.58 -11.83
N SER A 845 -14.08 -35.49 -10.86
CA SER A 845 -14.40 -35.75 -9.44
C SER A 845 -15.34 -34.67 -8.89
N GLN A 846 -16.14 -35.03 -7.88
CA GLN A 846 -17.08 -34.09 -7.25
C GLN A 846 -16.33 -32.97 -6.53
N LYS A 847 -16.63 -31.71 -6.85
CA LYS A 847 -16.00 -30.53 -6.23
C LYS A 847 -16.24 -30.48 -4.71
N THR A 848 -15.17 -30.28 -3.94
CA THR A 848 -15.22 -30.04 -2.49
C THR A 848 -14.98 -28.56 -2.21
N ILE A 849 -15.96 -27.70 -2.50
CA ILE A 849 -15.79 -26.25 -2.26
C ILE A 849 -15.99 -25.97 -0.77
N ARG A 850 -15.00 -25.37 -0.10
CA ARG A 850 -15.18 -24.83 1.25
C ARG A 850 -16.10 -23.62 1.17
N ARG A 851 -17.38 -23.85 1.45
CA ARG A 851 -18.36 -22.79 1.73
C ARG A 851 -18.12 -22.24 3.13
N GLU A 852 -16.98 -21.59 3.36
CA GLU A 852 -16.96 -20.60 4.44
C GLU A 852 -17.75 -19.40 3.94
N GLN A 853 -18.96 -19.22 4.48
CA GLN A 853 -19.59 -17.91 4.42
C GLN A 853 -18.61 -16.95 5.09
N ASP A 854 -18.15 -15.93 4.35
CA ASP A 854 -17.50 -14.78 4.99
C ASP A 854 -18.38 -14.41 6.19
N PRO A 855 -17.85 -14.28 7.42
CA PRO A 855 -18.61 -13.79 8.55
C PRO A 855 -19.29 -12.43 8.25
N ARG A 856 -18.75 -11.69 7.27
CA ARG A 856 -19.28 -10.45 6.69
C ARG A 856 -20.20 -10.68 5.49
N HIS A 857 -20.48 -11.90 5.06
CA HIS A 857 -21.47 -12.19 4.01
C HIS A 857 -22.88 -11.76 4.44
N ALA A 858 -23.17 -11.80 5.74
CA ALA A 858 -24.37 -11.19 6.33
C ALA A 858 -24.24 -9.67 6.53
N TRP A 859 -23.02 -9.12 6.53
CA TRP A 859 -22.78 -7.68 6.43
C TRP A 859 -23.03 -7.27 4.98
N LYS A 860 -24.28 -6.93 4.69
CA LYS A 860 -24.57 -6.05 3.56
C LYS A 860 -23.89 -4.72 3.88
N GLY A 861 -22.66 -4.53 3.42
CA GLY A 861 -22.10 -3.20 3.27
C GLY A 861 -23.15 -2.38 2.54
N GLY A 862 -23.59 -1.27 3.14
CA GLY A 862 -24.44 -0.33 2.41
C GLY A 862 -23.73 0.06 1.11
N SER A 863 -24.48 0.45 0.08
CA SER A 863 -23.94 0.86 -1.21
C SER A 863 -22.80 1.89 -1.10
N TRP A 864 -22.72 2.62 0.02
CA TRP A 864 -21.63 3.51 0.34
C TRP A 864 -20.31 2.78 0.65
N ALA A 865 -20.27 1.78 1.53
CA ALA A 865 -19.01 1.07 1.85
C ALA A 865 -18.40 0.37 0.63
N SER A 866 -19.24 -0.29 -0.19
CA SER A 866 -18.79 -0.88 -1.45
C SER A 866 -18.39 0.19 -2.47
N ARG A 867 -19.07 1.34 -2.50
CA ARG A 867 -18.63 2.49 -3.33
C ARG A 867 -17.33 3.10 -2.81
N THR A 868 -17.09 3.16 -1.51
CA THR A 868 -15.84 3.67 -0.92
C THR A 868 -14.70 2.73 -1.24
N GLU A 869 -14.88 1.42 -1.13
CA GLU A 869 -13.88 0.42 -1.55
C GLU A 869 -13.58 0.52 -3.07
N THR A 870 -14.62 0.82 -3.87
CA THR A 870 -14.49 1.08 -5.32
C THR A 870 -13.85 2.45 -5.62
N GLN A 871 -14.10 3.46 -4.78
CA GLN A 871 -13.59 4.82 -4.95
C GLN A 871 -12.14 4.94 -4.44
N GLU A 872 -11.77 4.18 -3.41
CA GLU A 872 -10.40 3.98 -2.93
C GLU A 872 -9.55 3.14 -3.89
N THR A 873 -10.18 2.42 -4.82
CA THR A 873 -9.50 1.77 -5.94
C THR A 873 -9.44 2.65 -7.19
N SER A 874 -10.21 3.74 -7.23
CA SER A 874 -10.32 4.68 -8.36
C SER A 874 -9.72 6.08 -8.10
N MET A 875 -9.16 6.32 -6.91
CA MET A 875 -8.37 7.49 -6.51
C MET A 875 -6.98 7.03 -6.10
#